data_AF-A0A939VWY2-F1
#
_entry.id   AF-A0A939VWY2-F1
#
_cell.length_a   1.000
_cell.length_b   1.000
_cell.length_c   1.000
_cell.angle_alpha   90.00
_cell.angle_beta   90.00
_cell.angle_gamma   90.00
#
_symmetry.space_group_name_H-M   'P 1'
#
loop_
_entity.id
_entity.type
_entity.pdbx_description
1 polymer ?
#
loop_
_entity_poly.entity_id
_entity_poly.type
_entity_poly.pdbx_seq_one_letter_code
_entity_poly.pdbx_strand_id
1 'polypeptide(L)'
;MLFAICVALKASLYVPITHTDGAFQTASGLFRLQNGEVPGRDYFPYLGILPIFICFPAFILAGGHVSASVFATFFVVLFCCMFSFGVIHFFLSKRKCFLYSLCCGSVLTVVFYLLQTFAPSVDSFLRISDLLSPGTSLRPIRQFAPYLCILPLYFLYKDIGKAKPVYLLIAAIWISLFSLWSNDYSFGTMFLALAGTCIWIMTSERNSRLKSLIFFFLVFLGGVVFFCEVASLGHMHDLILYNFRDVAKDQYWYFEPLGEVTRVYSLPSLFRMFATCASDLILPSIAALILLLDALFTKSFGKLCLLLIGCILFGGGLVASVGGHIGPYFQFFYFWGLGVIIFYVLSMTSFLKYETFRRWSCAILFLLITAYGFTSVMADYLKSAKAVKSDEHWFYDDSLGGYLNAYDWKPYIDFLDQNRDKSFLEEYWGIASAYLHRHTDWKVDSVIHAFNKTREVCKQRIQDKDYIITSSITSPWTYWNLAQNYWFYEELFHNYDFCFSVANSIYVWKKRETPREFEEVATCRLTDQQSFQIEAPGMYEIHLEYDYTPRFHSLLILQSPLVERHDMSFPPYRDHFTFVVSCTEPKNFTLRSICNPGIFELKSVVAYKVTDDIRDIYDSWKSFYLTDGSWERGYFRKSGGLFVRNTMATRVLYAVDAILRLPDGSQRRITRVSEDGDYLNVFTDGEPFVFDIFPHQLDLVNWRAFYLTNEGWDRGYYRQSGGFFVKNTEANRERFAAGAYVLLPDGARRQIVQTMIYKQYLNVFTNGDAYAFDIY
;
A
#
# COMPACT_ATOMS: atom_id res chain seq x y z
N MET A 1 -22.37 -15.00 5.99
CA MET A 1 -21.24 -15.97 6.07
C MET A 1 -20.91 -16.58 4.72
N LEU A 2 -21.78 -17.40 4.11
CA LEU A 2 -21.51 -18.00 2.78
C LEU A 2 -21.07 -16.98 1.71
N PHE A 3 -21.78 -15.84 1.62
CA PHE A 3 -21.38 -14.73 0.76
C PHE A 3 -19.92 -14.28 0.99
N ALA A 4 -19.52 -14.05 2.25
CA ALA A 4 -18.17 -13.63 2.58
C ALA A 4 -17.11 -14.69 2.25
N ILE A 5 -17.44 -15.97 2.45
CA ILE A 5 -16.59 -17.11 2.05
C ILE A 5 -16.35 -17.07 0.54
N CYS A 6 -17.40 -16.90 -0.27
CA CYS A 6 -17.22 -16.85 -1.73
C CYS A 6 -16.37 -15.67 -2.19
N VAL A 7 -16.53 -14.48 -1.58
CA VAL A 7 -15.70 -13.32 -1.92
C VAL A 7 -14.24 -13.60 -1.54
N ALA A 8 -14.00 -14.17 -0.35
CA ALA A 8 -12.66 -14.54 0.10
C ALA A 8 -12.02 -15.64 -0.75
N LEU A 9 -12.78 -16.65 -1.18
CA LEU A 9 -12.33 -17.69 -2.12
C LEU A 9 -11.93 -17.09 -3.47
N LYS A 10 -12.72 -16.14 -3.98
CA LYS A 10 -12.38 -15.42 -5.21
C LYS A 10 -11.08 -14.62 -5.07
N ALA A 11 -10.93 -13.88 -3.97
CA ALA A 11 -9.74 -13.08 -3.72
C ALA A 11 -8.46 -13.91 -3.55
N SER A 12 -8.59 -15.11 -2.99
CA SER A 12 -7.46 -16.04 -2.73
C SER A 12 -7.12 -16.97 -3.90
N LEU A 13 -7.77 -16.82 -5.06
CA LEU A 13 -7.40 -17.60 -6.26
C LEU A 13 -5.96 -17.32 -6.69
N TYR A 14 -5.54 -16.06 -6.66
CA TYR A 14 -4.22 -15.65 -7.07
C TYR A 14 -3.33 -15.42 -5.84
N VAL A 15 -2.06 -15.80 -5.96
CA VAL A 15 -1.06 -15.42 -4.97
C VAL A 15 -0.78 -13.92 -5.12
N PRO A 16 -0.77 -13.13 -4.02
CA PRO A 16 -0.38 -11.73 -4.10
C PRO A 16 1.09 -11.62 -4.53
N ILE A 17 1.40 -10.74 -5.49
CA ILE A 17 2.76 -10.60 -6.05
C ILE A 17 3.46 -9.30 -5.68
N THR A 18 2.72 -8.35 -5.09
CA THR A 18 3.27 -7.05 -4.68
C THR A 18 3.71 -7.13 -3.23
N HIS A 19 5.01 -7.20 -2.96
CA HIS A 19 5.54 -7.36 -1.59
C HIS A 19 5.20 -6.19 -0.64
N THR A 20 4.86 -5.02 -1.18
CA THR A 20 4.38 -3.86 -0.38
C THR A 20 2.88 -3.94 -0.01
N ASP A 21 2.18 -5.00 -0.40
CA ASP A 21 0.75 -5.21 -0.13
C ASP A 21 0.50 -5.49 1.37
N GLY A 22 -0.63 -5.01 1.89
CA GLY A 22 -1.13 -5.34 3.22
C GLY A 22 -1.37 -6.85 3.43
N ALA A 23 -1.55 -7.62 2.34
CA ALA A 23 -1.61 -9.08 2.37
C ALA A 23 -0.34 -9.67 3.01
N PHE A 24 0.84 -9.25 2.58
CA PHE A 24 2.12 -9.74 3.11
C PHE A 24 2.41 -9.23 4.53
N GLN A 25 2.02 -8.00 4.84
CA GLN A 25 2.11 -7.47 6.21
C GLN A 25 1.29 -8.30 7.21
N THR A 26 0.12 -8.79 6.77
CA THR A 26 -0.73 -9.64 7.59
C THR A 26 -0.22 -11.09 7.61
N ALA A 27 0.19 -11.60 6.45
CA ALA A 27 0.72 -12.95 6.28
C ALA A 27 1.94 -13.19 7.18
N SER A 28 2.90 -12.26 7.24
CA SER A 28 4.07 -12.40 8.14
C SER A 28 3.65 -12.67 9.58
N GLY A 29 2.77 -11.82 10.13
CA GLY A 29 2.27 -11.99 11.49
C GLY A 29 1.53 -13.32 11.71
N LEU A 30 0.80 -13.81 10.71
CA LEU A 30 0.08 -15.08 10.78
C LEU A 30 1.00 -16.30 10.71
N PHE A 31 2.01 -16.29 9.83
CA PHE A 31 2.99 -17.36 9.73
C PHE A 31 3.89 -17.41 10.98
N ARG A 32 4.23 -16.26 11.57
CA ARG A 32 4.96 -16.20 12.83
C ARG A 32 4.17 -16.86 13.97
N LEU A 33 2.87 -16.55 14.10
CA LEU A 33 2.00 -17.24 15.06
C LEU A 33 1.90 -18.74 14.79
N GLN A 34 1.80 -19.16 13.52
CA GLN A 34 1.76 -20.58 13.14
C GLN A 34 3.04 -21.32 13.55
N ASN A 35 4.19 -20.64 13.51
CA ASN A 35 5.48 -21.17 13.92
C ASN A 35 5.76 -21.07 15.42
N GLY A 36 4.79 -20.59 16.21
CA GLY A 36 4.93 -20.47 17.66
C GLY A 36 5.75 -19.27 18.13
N GLU A 37 6.00 -18.29 17.25
CA GLU A 37 6.57 -17.01 17.63
C GLU A 37 5.57 -16.15 18.40
N VAL A 38 6.10 -15.32 19.29
CA VAL A 38 5.34 -14.57 20.29
C VAL A 38 5.48 -13.07 20.05
N PRO A 39 4.36 -12.34 19.85
CA PRO A 39 4.38 -10.89 19.72
C PRO A 39 5.04 -10.19 20.93
N GLY A 40 5.86 -9.17 20.70
CA GLY A 40 6.61 -8.46 21.75
C GLY A 40 7.93 -9.12 22.14
N ARG A 41 8.04 -10.46 22.05
CA ARG A 41 9.31 -11.19 22.26
C ARG A 41 10.08 -11.36 20.97
N ASP A 42 9.45 -11.99 19.99
CA ASP A 42 10.09 -12.44 18.74
C ASP A 42 9.89 -11.40 17.63
N TYR A 43 8.73 -10.74 17.60
CA TYR A 43 8.39 -9.72 16.60
C TYR A 43 7.40 -8.68 17.11
N PHE A 44 7.32 -7.52 16.44
CA PHE A 44 6.42 -6.43 16.77
C PHE A 44 5.36 -6.24 15.68
N PRO A 45 4.12 -6.75 15.87
CA PRO A 45 3.08 -6.65 14.85
C PRO A 45 2.58 -5.21 14.72
N TYR A 46 2.99 -4.54 13.64
CA TYR A 46 2.55 -3.16 13.32
C TYR A 46 1.02 -3.02 13.25
N LEU A 47 0.32 -4.07 12.79
CA LEU A 47 -1.13 -4.07 12.66
C LEU A 47 -1.87 -4.18 14.00
N GLY A 48 -1.16 -4.41 15.10
CA GLY A 48 -1.70 -4.76 16.41
C GLY A 48 -1.76 -6.26 16.64
N ILE A 49 -1.73 -6.68 17.90
CA ILE A 49 -1.71 -8.10 18.28
C ILE A 49 -3.08 -8.72 17.97
N LEU A 50 -4.17 -8.16 18.51
CA LEU A 50 -5.51 -8.73 18.37
C LEU A 50 -6.02 -8.82 16.92
N PRO A 51 -5.79 -7.83 16.03
CA PRO A 51 -6.16 -7.97 14.62
C PRO A 51 -5.57 -9.22 13.94
N ILE A 52 -4.31 -9.57 14.23
CA ILE A 52 -3.68 -10.80 13.72
C ILE A 52 -4.35 -12.04 14.33
N PHE A 53 -4.58 -12.05 15.64
CA PHE A 53 -5.26 -13.17 16.33
C PHE A 53 -6.68 -13.42 15.82
N ILE A 54 -7.42 -12.38 15.41
CA ILE A 54 -8.77 -12.55 14.84
C ILE A 54 -8.72 -13.19 13.45
N CYS A 55 -7.68 -12.92 12.67
CA CYS A 55 -7.49 -13.52 11.35
C CYS A 55 -6.98 -14.96 11.45
N PHE A 56 -6.24 -15.31 12.51
CA PHE A 56 -5.54 -16.58 12.65
C PHE A 56 -6.41 -17.84 12.51
N PRO A 57 -7.62 -17.94 13.11
CA PRO A 57 -8.47 -19.12 12.93
C PRO A 57 -8.88 -19.35 11.47
N ALA A 58 -9.26 -18.29 10.75
CA ALA A 58 -9.64 -18.40 9.35
C ALA A 58 -8.44 -18.76 8.46
N PHE A 59 -7.26 -18.26 8.80
CA PHE A 59 -6.00 -18.58 8.11
C PHE A 59 -5.63 -20.06 8.23
N ILE A 60 -5.65 -20.63 9.44
CA ILE A 60 -5.35 -22.05 9.66
C ILE A 60 -6.40 -22.94 9.00
N LEU A 61 -7.70 -22.61 9.13
CA LEU A 61 -8.78 -23.38 8.50
C LEU A 61 -8.72 -23.34 6.96
N ALA A 62 -8.17 -22.28 6.38
CA ALA A 62 -8.02 -22.13 4.94
C ALA A 62 -6.72 -22.75 4.38
N GLY A 63 -5.83 -23.28 5.23
CA GLY A 63 -4.66 -24.05 4.79
C GLY A 63 -3.29 -23.53 5.27
N GLY A 64 -3.22 -22.35 5.91
CA GLY A 64 -1.96 -21.86 6.49
C GLY A 64 -0.87 -21.46 5.49
N HIS A 65 -1.26 -21.08 4.27
CA HIS A 65 -0.36 -20.59 3.20
C HIS A 65 -0.67 -19.12 2.84
N VAL A 66 0.10 -18.48 1.95
CA VAL A 66 -0.08 -17.05 1.66
C VAL A 66 -1.47 -16.75 1.08
N SER A 67 -2.02 -17.57 0.19
CA SER A 67 -3.40 -17.38 -0.28
C SER A 67 -4.45 -17.57 0.84
N ALA A 68 -4.18 -18.41 1.85
CA ALA A 68 -5.04 -18.53 3.03
C ALA A 68 -5.06 -17.24 3.87
N SER A 69 -3.97 -16.47 3.87
CA SER A 69 -3.93 -15.14 4.51
C SER A 69 -4.83 -14.14 3.79
N VAL A 70 -4.84 -14.16 2.45
CA VAL A 70 -5.76 -13.33 1.64
C VAL A 70 -7.20 -13.74 1.90
N PHE A 71 -7.48 -15.04 1.93
CA PHE A 71 -8.80 -15.55 2.30
C PHE A 71 -9.23 -15.05 3.68
N ALA A 72 -8.37 -15.23 4.70
CA ALA A 72 -8.67 -14.87 6.07
C ALA A 72 -8.97 -13.38 6.22
N THR A 73 -8.15 -12.52 5.62
CA THR A 73 -8.30 -11.06 5.70
C THR A 73 -9.59 -10.58 5.03
N PHE A 74 -9.88 -11.02 3.80
CA PHE A 74 -11.15 -10.67 3.14
C PHE A 74 -12.37 -11.19 3.91
N PHE A 75 -12.31 -12.43 4.41
CA PHE A 75 -13.40 -13.00 5.18
C PHE A 75 -13.67 -12.20 6.46
N VAL A 76 -12.63 -11.87 7.23
CA VAL A 76 -12.76 -11.10 8.47
C VAL A 76 -13.18 -9.66 8.20
N VAL A 77 -12.67 -8.99 7.16
CA VAL A 77 -13.10 -7.64 6.77
C VAL A 77 -14.60 -7.61 6.49
N LEU A 78 -15.11 -8.53 5.69
CA LEU A 78 -16.55 -8.60 5.39
C LEU A 78 -17.37 -8.91 6.64
N PHE A 79 -16.88 -9.79 7.51
CA PHE A 79 -17.53 -10.05 8.80
C PHE A 79 -17.59 -8.79 9.67
N CYS A 80 -16.48 -8.07 9.82
CA CYS A 80 -16.39 -6.80 10.54
C CYS A 80 -17.36 -5.78 9.95
N CYS A 81 -17.45 -5.66 8.62
CA CYS A 81 -18.38 -4.76 7.94
C CYS A 81 -19.84 -5.09 8.27
N MET A 82 -20.25 -6.36 8.13
CA MET A 82 -21.61 -6.82 8.44
C MET A 82 -21.96 -6.56 9.91
N PHE A 83 -21.02 -6.83 10.82
CA PHE A 83 -21.20 -6.61 12.24
C PHE A 83 -21.31 -5.12 12.58
N SER A 84 -20.42 -4.28 12.06
CA SER A 84 -20.41 -2.83 12.30
C SER A 84 -21.74 -2.20 11.86
N PHE A 85 -22.22 -2.51 10.65
CA PHE A 85 -23.54 -2.03 10.21
C PHE A 85 -24.68 -2.62 11.05
N GLY A 86 -24.56 -3.87 11.50
CA GLY A 86 -25.51 -4.47 12.42
C GLY A 86 -25.58 -3.76 13.77
N VAL A 87 -24.43 -3.33 14.32
CA VAL A 87 -24.36 -2.54 15.56
C VAL A 87 -24.97 -1.15 15.36
N ILE A 88 -24.68 -0.48 14.26
CA ILE A 88 -25.29 0.82 13.91
C ILE A 88 -26.82 0.68 13.87
N HIS A 89 -27.33 -0.31 13.13
CA HIS A 89 -28.76 -0.57 13.07
C HIS A 89 -29.35 -0.92 14.45
N PHE A 90 -28.67 -1.75 15.24
CA PHE A 90 -29.13 -2.14 16.57
C PHE A 90 -29.33 -0.95 17.51
N PHE A 91 -28.41 0.01 17.51
CA PHE A 91 -28.51 1.20 18.34
C PHE A 91 -29.60 2.18 17.87
N LEU A 92 -29.80 2.30 16.55
CA LEU A 92 -30.86 3.12 15.95
C LEU A 92 -32.25 2.50 16.08
N SER A 93 -32.34 1.17 16.00
CA SER A 93 -33.63 0.48 15.96
C SER A 93 -34.37 0.56 17.28
N LYS A 94 -35.69 0.79 17.20
CA LYS A 94 -36.61 0.62 18.34
C LYS A 94 -36.69 -0.84 18.78
N ARG A 95 -36.56 -1.78 17.83
CA ARG A 95 -36.55 -3.22 18.12
C ARG A 95 -35.13 -3.64 18.46
N LYS A 96 -34.85 -3.85 19.74
CA LYS A 96 -33.54 -4.32 20.24
C LYS A 96 -33.31 -5.82 19.99
N CYS A 97 -33.52 -6.27 18.74
CA CYS A 97 -33.20 -7.62 18.30
C CYS A 97 -31.86 -7.59 17.57
N PHE A 98 -30.84 -8.17 18.19
CA PHE A 98 -29.49 -8.18 17.64
C PHE A 98 -29.39 -9.00 16.35
N LEU A 99 -30.00 -10.19 16.31
CA LEU A 99 -29.99 -11.05 15.12
C LEU A 99 -30.63 -10.36 13.90
N TYR A 100 -31.78 -9.70 14.08
CA TYR A 100 -32.40 -8.91 13.01
C TYR A 100 -31.49 -7.78 12.54
N SER A 101 -30.76 -7.16 13.45
CA SER A 101 -29.85 -6.06 13.12
C SER A 101 -28.62 -6.56 12.36
N LEU A 102 -28.08 -7.72 12.70
CA LEU A 102 -27.04 -8.39 11.93
C LEU A 102 -27.51 -8.75 10.51
N CYS A 103 -28.77 -9.15 10.33
CA CYS A 103 -29.34 -9.36 8.99
C CYS A 103 -29.38 -8.04 8.20
N CYS A 104 -29.83 -6.94 8.81
CA CYS A 104 -29.81 -5.62 8.17
C CYS A 104 -28.39 -5.17 7.79
N GLY A 105 -27.41 -5.37 8.68
CA GLY A 105 -26.01 -5.09 8.39
C GLY A 105 -25.48 -5.94 7.23
N SER A 106 -25.83 -7.23 7.21
CA SER A 106 -25.45 -8.15 6.12
C SER A 106 -26.01 -7.72 4.77
N VAL A 107 -27.27 -7.29 4.71
CA VAL A 107 -27.86 -6.77 3.46
C VAL A 107 -27.12 -5.53 2.99
N LEU A 108 -26.83 -4.59 3.88
CA LEU A 108 -26.13 -3.37 3.47
C LEU A 108 -24.72 -3.67 2.93
N THR A 109 -23.98 -4.59 3.57
CA THR A 109 -22.69 -5.06 3.05
C THR A 109 -22.81 -5.70 1.67
N VAL A 110 -23.82 -6.55 1.44
CA VAL A 110 -24.05 -7.17 0.12
C VAL A 110 -24.43 -6.12 -0.92
N VAL A 111 -25.27 -5.14 -0.57
CA VAL A 111 -25.62 -4.03 -1.47
C VAL A 111 -24.39 -3.24 -1.86
N PHE A 112 -23.52 -2.91 -0.90
CA PHE A 112 -22.26 -2.22 -1.17
C PHE A 112 -21.35 -3.04 -2.09
N TYR A 113 -21.23 -4.34 -1.86
CA TYR A 113 -20.47 -5.20 -2.77
C TYR A 113 -21.05 -5.22 -4.19
N LEU A 114 -22.38 -5.28 -4.33
CA LEU A 114 -23.05 -5.24 -5.63
C LEU A 114 -22.83 -3.88 -6.32
N LEU A 115 -22.88 -2.77 -5.57
CA LEU A 115 -22.57 -1.44 -6.11
C LEU A 115 -21.12 -1.34 -6.56
N GLN A 116 -20.18 -1.88 -5.78
CA GLN A 116 -18.78 -1.96 -6.17
C GLN A 116 -18.60 -2.72 -7.49
N THR A 117 -19.29 -3.85 -7.63
CA THR A 117 -19.14 -4.75 -8.78
C THR A 117 -19.83 -4.22 -10.04
N PHE A 118 -21.03 -3.65 -9.91
CA PHE A 118 -21.89 -3.32 -11.04
C PHE A 118 -22.06 -1.81 -11.31
N ALA A 119 -21.58 -0.96 -10.40
CA ALA A 119 -21.62 0.50 -10.55
C ALA A 119 -20.28 1.14 -10.14
N PRO A 120 -19.21 0.97 -10.94
CA PRO A 120 -17.88 1.48 -10.61
C PRO A 120 -17.83 2.99 -10.35
N SER A 121 -18.70 3.78 -11.01
CA SER A 121 -18.82 5.22 -10.74
C SER A 121 -19.34 5.52 -9.33
N VAL A 122 -20.22 4.67 -8.79
CA VAL A 122 -20.70 4.74 -7.40
C VAL A 122 -19.62 4.29 -6.44
N ASP A 123 -18.84 3.24 -6.79
CA ASP A 123 -17.67 2.84 -6.01
C ASP A 123 -16.67 3.98 -5.89
N SER A 124 -16.25 4.59 -7.00
CA SER A 124 -15.29 5.70 -6.96
C SER A 124 -15.80 6.89 -6.15
N PHE A 125 -17.11 7.15 -6.17
CA PHE A 125 -17.71 8.25 -5.40
C PHE A 125 -17.82 7.94 -3.90
N LEU A 126 -18.27 6.74 -3.53
CA LEU A 126 -18.48 6.32 -2.13
C LEU A 126 -17.26 5.64 -1.49
N ARG A 127 -16.26 5.30 -2.29
CA ARG A 127 -15.03 4.55 -1.95
C ARG A 127 -15.30 3.18 -1.32
N ILE A 128 -16.27 2.44 -1.86
CA ILE A 128 -16.75 1.18 -1.26
C ILE A 128 -15.64 0.12 -1.19
N SER A 129 -14.75 0.10 -2.18
CA SER A 129 -13.58 -0.78 -2.22
C SER A 129 -12.74 -0.75 -0.94
N ASP A 130 -12.49 0.43 -0.38
CA ASP A 130 -11.72 0.60 0.86
C ASP A 130 -12.42 0.04 2.12
N LEU A 131 -13.74 -0.12 2.07
CA LEU A 131 -14.53 -0.72 3.16
C LEU A 131 -14.54 -2.25 3.08
N LEU A 132 -14.56 -2.80 1.87
CA LEU A 132 -14.76 -4.23 1.61
C LEU A 132 -13.48 -5.01 1.32
N SER A 133 -12.38 -4.30 1.08
CA SER A 133 -11.03 -4.85 0.89
C SER A 133 -10.21 -4.68 2.16
N PRO A 134 -9.30 -5.63 2.51
CA PRO A 134 -8.35 -5.43 3.60
C PRO A 134 -7.47 -4.19 3.42
N GLY A 135 -7.14 -3.85 2.17
CA GLY A 135 -6.31 -2.71 1.81
C GLY A 135 -4.91 -2.73 2.45
N THR A 136 -4.15 -1.66 2.23
CA THR A 136 -2.88 -1.46 2.92
C THR A 136 -3.12 -1.22 4.42
N SER A 137 -2.40 -1.95 5.28
CA SER A 137 -2.46 -1.83 6.74
C SER A 137 -3.73 -2.37 7.43
N LEU A 138 -4.54 -3.20 6.76
CA LEU A 138 -5.65 -3.94 7.37
C LEU A 138 -6.67 -3.04 8.12
N ARG A 139 -6.88 -1.82 7.60
CA ARG A 139 -7.63 -0.76 8.28
C ARG A 139 -9.05 -1.16 8.70
N PRO A 140 -9.88 -1.83 7.86
CA PRO A 140 -11.24 -2.20 8.27
C PRO A 140 -11.30 -3.03 9.56
N ILE A 141 -10.31 -3.91 9.78
CA ILE A 141 -10.23 -4.72 11.00
C ILE A 141 -9.75 -3.87 12.17
N ARG A 142 -8.76 -2.99 11.98
CA ARG A 142 -8.30 -2.06 13.02
C ARG A 142 -9.43 -1.16 13.53
N GLN A 143 -10.26 -0.65 12.62
CA GLN A 143 -11.41 0.22 12.91
C GLN A 143 -12.63 -0.51 13.48
N PHE A 144 -12.58 -1.83 13.55
CA PHE A 144 -13.65 -2.63 14.15
C PHE A 144 -13.70 -2.53 15.69
N ALA A 145 -12.57 -2.17 16.32
CA ALA A 145 -12.43 -2.09 17.78
C ALA A 145 -13.59 -1.38 18.52
N PRO A 146 -14.01 -0.15 18.15
CA PRO A 146 -15.08 0.54 18.87
C PRO A 146 -16.42 -0.22 18.85
N TYR A 147 -16.77 -0.88 17.75
CA TYR A 147 -18.01 -1.65 17.66
C TYR A 147 -17.97 -2.87 18.57
N LEU A 148 -16.83 -3.57 18.59
CA LEU A 148 -16.60 -4.73 19.45
C LEU A 148 -16.51 -4.35 20.93
N CYS A 149 -15.95 -3.19 21.25
CA CYS A 149 -15.79 -2.70 22.62
C CYS A 149 -17.11 -2.21 23.21
N ILE A 150 -17.82 -1.32 22.51
CA ILE A 150 -18.97 -0.59 23.07
C ILE A 150 -20.23 -1.45 23.17
N LEU A 151 -20.43 -2.42 22.27
CA LEU A 151 -21.64 -3.25 22.28
C LEU A 151 -21.78 -4.09 23.57
N PRO A 152 -20.77 -4.84 24.05
CA PRO A 152 -20.84 -5.52 25.34
C PRO A 152 -21.04 -4.57 26.53
N LEU A 153 -20.35 -3.42 26.52
CA LEU A 153 -20.48 -2.41 27.57
C LEU A 153 -21.92 -1.86 27.65
N TYR A 154 -22.58 -1.67 26.52
CA TYR A 154 -24.00 -1.30 26.50
C TYR A 154 -24.87 -2.29 27.28
N PHE A 155 -24.65 -3.60 27.11
CA PHE A 155 -25.43 -4.61 27.83
C PHE A 155 -25.16 -4.64 29.34
N LEU A 156 -23.94 -4.27 29.76
CA LEU A 156 -23.59 -4.10 31.17
C LEU A 156 -24.23 -2.84 31.78
N TYR A 157 -24.35 -1.77 31.00
CA TYR A 157 -24.70 -0.43 31.50
C TYR A 157 -26.14 -0.01 31.31
N LYS A 158 -26.90 -0.68 30.44
CA LYS A 158 -28.29 -0.32 30.10
C LYS A 158 -29.22 -0.22 31.32
N ASP A 159 -28.90 -0.93 32.40
CA ASP A 159 -29.63 -0.88 33.67
C ASP A 159 -28.85 -0.03 34.70
N ILE A 160 -28.98 1.30 34.59
CA ILE A 160 -28.21 2.31 35.36
C ILE A 160 -28.26 2.11 36.89
N GLY A 161 -29.33 1.50 37.42
CA GLY A 161 -29.49 1.21 38.86
C GLY A 161 -28.69 0.03 39.41
N LYS A 162 -27.99 -0.75 38.55
CA LYS A 162 -27.30 -1.99 38.96
C LYS A 162 -25.78 -1.94 38.72
N ALA A 163 -25.11 -0.89 39.19
CA ALA A 163 -23.64 -0.79 39.17
C ALA A 163 -22.93 -1.77 40.12
N LYS A 164 -23.17 -3.08 39.90
CA LYS A 164 -22.60 -4.17 40.68
C LYS A 164 -21.09 -4.23 40.47
N PRO A 165 -20.29 -4.52 41.51
CA PRO A 165 -18.85 -4.69 41.38
C PRO A 165 -18.43 -5.64 40.26
N VAL A 166 -19.19 -6.71 40.03
CA VAL A 166 -18.94 -7.67 38.95
C VAL A 166 -19.03 -7.04 37.55
N TYR A 167 -19.93 -6.08 37.31
CA TYR A 167 -20.02 -5.41 36.01
C TYR A 167 -18.83 -4.46 35.81
N LEU A 168 -18.36 -3.81 36.88
CA LEU A 168 -17.15 -2.99 36.83
C LEU A 168 -15.90 -3.83 36.57
N LEU A 169 -15.82 -5.01 37.20
CA LEU A 169 -14.74 -5.98 36.96
C LEU A 169 -14.73 -6.42 35.49
N ILE A 170 -15.87 -6.88 34.96
CA ILE A 170 -16.00 -7.33 33.57
C ILE A 170 -15.67 -6.18 32.61
N ALA A 171 -16.21 -4.98 32.85
CA ALA A 171 -15.95 -3.82 32.01
C ALA A 171 -14.48 -3.41 32.02
N ALA A 172 -13.84 -3.38 33.18
CA ALA A 172 -12.42 -3.04 33.30
C ALA A 172 -11.54 -4.05 32.54
N ILE A 173 -11.77 -5.34 32.74
CA ILE A 173 -11.05 -6.41 32.02
C ILE A 173 -11.30 -6.28 30.51
N TRP A 174 -12.55 -6.08 30.10
CA TRP A 174 -12.91 -5.97 28.69
C TRP A 174 -12.25 -4.77 28.01
N ILE A 175 -12.28 -3.59 28.64
CA ILE A 175 -11.63 -2.37 28.12
C ILE A 175 -10.11 -2.55 28.08
N SER A 176 -9.52 -3.24 29.07
CA SER A 176 -8.07 -3.49 29.13
C SER A 176 -7.58 -4.35 27.97
N LEU A 177 -8.38 -5.30 27.49
CA LEU A 177 -8.03 -6.17 26.37
C LEU A 177 -7.73 -5.35 25.10
N PHE A 178 -8.39 -4.22 24.90
CA PHE A 178 -8.18 -3.36 23.73
C PHE A 178 -6.81 -2.67 23.71
N SER A 179 -6.03 -2.71 24.81
CA SER A 179 -4.63 -2.30 24.80
C SER A 179 -3.80 -3.08 23.76
N LEU A 180 -4.18 -4.33 23.48
CA LEU A 180 -3.54 -5.21 22.49
C LEU A 180 -4.04 -5.02 21.06
N TRP A 181 -4.92 -4.04 20.79
CA TRP A 181 -5.38 -3.75 19.45
C TRP A 181 -4.30 -3.02 18.62
N SER A 182 -4.68 -2.30 17.57
CA SER A 182 -3.76 -1.48 16.76
C SER A 182 -3.47 -0.12 17.39
N ASN A 183 -2.30 0.47 17.11
CA ASN A 183 -1.85 1.71 17.74
C ASN A 183 -2.78 2.92 17.55
N ASP A 184 -3.48 2.99 16.41
CA ASP A 184 -4.40 4.08 16.06
C ASP A 184 -5.79 3.95 16.70
N TYR A 185 -6.29 2.72 16.91
CA TYR A 185 -7.63 2.50 17.46
C TYR A 185 -7.65 1.89 18.87
N SER A 186 -6.52 1.38 19.38
CA SER A 186 -6.37 0.88 20.75
C SER A 186 -6.64 1.98 21.76
N PHE A 187 -5.85 3.06 21.74
CA PHE A 187 -5.95 4.14 22.73
C PHE A 187 -7.26 4.90 22.66
N GLY A 188 -7.71 5.24 21.44
CA GLY A 188 -8.99 5.92 21.25
C GLY A 188 -10.15 5.10 21.83
N THR A 189 -10.20 3.80 21.53
CA THR A 189 -11.23 2.90 22.05
C THR A 189 -11.12 2.77 23.57
N MET A 190 -9.92 2.52 24.09
CA MET A 190 -9.67 2.27 25.51
C MET A 190 -10.00 3.50 26.36
N PHE A 191 -9.45 4.67 26.04
CA PHE A 191 -9.61 5.87 26.85
C PHE A 191 -11.03 6.44 26.78
N LEU A 192 -11.69 6.40 25.62
CA LEU A 192 -13.08 6.89 25.52
C LEU A 192 -14.07 5.89 26.14
N ALA A 193 -13.83 4.58 26.06
CA ALA A 193 -14.62 3.60 26.81
C ALA A 193 -14.41 3.71 28.33
N LEU A 194 -13.17 3.96 28.77
CA LEU A 194 -12.83 4.26 30.17
C LEU A 194 -13.58 5.50 30.66
N ALA A 195 -13.50 6.62 29.92
CA ALA A 195 -14.20 7.85 30.25
C ALA A 195 -15.72 7.67 30.30
N GLY A 196 -16.30 6.98 29.31
CA GLY A 196 -17.73 6.65 29.30
C GLY A 196 -18.16 5.81 30.51
N THR A 197 -17.31 4.86 30.93
CA THR A 197 -17.55 4.05 32.12
C THR A 197 -17.46 4.88 33.40
N CYS A 198 -16.46 5.77 33.52
CA CYS A 198 -16.35 6.69 34.66
C CYS A 198 -17.59 7.59 34.78
N ILE A 199 -18.08 8.14 33.67
CA ILE A 199 -19.31 8.94 33.65
C ILE A 199 -20.51 8.11 34.09
N TRP A 200 -20.62 6.86 33.62
CA TRP A 200 -21.69 5.96 34.05
C TRP A 200 -21.64 5.63 35.56
N ILE A 201 -20.46 5.38 36.11
CA ILE A 201 -20.27 5.17 37.57
C ILE A 201 -20.74 6.42 38.32
N MET A 202 -20.37 7.60 37.86
CA MET A 202 -20.71 8.87 38.50
C MET A 202 -22.21 9.21 38.44
N THR A 203 -22.91 8.74 37.40
CA THR A 203 -24.36 8.93 37.24
C THR A 203 -25.20 7.82 37.87
N SER A 204 -24.58 6.71 38.29
CA SER A 204 -25.28 5.61 38.97
C SER A 204 -25.77 5.96 40.38
N GLU A 205 -26.80 5.26 40.86
CA GLU A 205 -27.44 5.43 42.19
C GLU A 205 -26.59 4.88 43.37
N ARG A 206 -25.29 4.66 43.18
CA ARG A 206 -24.43 4.01 44.17
C ARG A 206 -23.90 5.01 45.20
N ASN A 207 -24.05 4.69 46.50
CA ASN A 207 -23.51 5.53 47.60
C ASN A 207 -21.97 5.58 47.67
N SER A 208 -21.26 4.69 46.95
CA SER A 208 -19.79 4.54 47.02
C SER A 208 -19.10 4.79 45.67
N ARG A 209 -19.45 5.89 44.98
CA ARG A 209 -18.92 6.20 43.62
C ARG A 209 -17.40 6.23 43.58
N LEU A 210 -16.74 6.93 44.51
CA LEU A 210 -15.28 7.02 44.56
C LEU A 210 -14.61 5.65 44.72
N LYS A 211 -15.11 4.81 45.64
CA LYS A 211 -14.59 3.43 45.81
C LYS A 211 -14.76 2.60 44.53
N SER A 212 -15.83 2.82 43.79
CA SER A 212 -16.12 2.13 42.53
C SER A 212 -15.18 2.57 41.42
N LEU A 213 -14.88 3.88 41.34
CA LEU A 213 -13.89 4.42 40.42
C LEU A 213 -12.49 3.88 40.71
N ILE A 214 -12.07 3.90 41.99
CA ILE A 214 -10.76 3.36 42.40
C ILE A 214 -10.68 1.86 42.06
N PHE A 215 -11.69 1.08 42.43
CA PHE A 215 -11.74 -0.34 42.10
C PHE A 215 -11.65 -0.59 40.59
N PHE A 216 -12.48 0.11 39.81
CA PHE A 216 -12.49 0.01 38.35
C PHE A 216 -11.12 0.36 37.75
N PHE A 217 -10.49 1.44 38.19
CA PHE A 217 -9.19 1.88 37.68
C PHE A 217 -8.05 0.93 38.05
N LEU A 218 -8.04 0.40 39.29
CA LEU A 218 -7.05 -0.60 39.70
C LEU A 218 -7.16 -1.89 38.88
N VAL A 219 -8.40 -2.37 38.66
CA VAL A 219 -8.63 -3.56 37.82
C VAL A 219 -8.24 -3.27 36.37
N PHE A 220 -8.56 -2.08 35.85
CA PHE A 220 -8.20 -1.69 34.49
C PHE A 220 -6.68 -1.66 34.30
N LEU A 221 -5.93 -0.98 35.18
CA LEU A 221 -4.48 -0.94 35.11
C LEU A 221 -3.86 -2.33 35.25
N GLY A 222 -4.33 -3.12 36.23
CA GLY A 222 -3.90 -4.50 36.41
C GLY A 222 -4.22 -5.37 35.19
N GLY A 223 -5.36 -5.15 34.54
CA GLY A 223 -5.77 -5.82 33.31
C GLY A 223 -4.87 -5.47 32.13
N VAL A 224 -4.52 -4.20 31.92
CA VAL A 224 -3.60 -3.79 30.85
C VAL A 224 -2.24 -4.46 31.02
N VAL A 225 -1.68 -4.41 32.24
CA VAL A 225 -0.41 -5.11 32.54
C VAL A 225 -0.55 -6.60 32.30
N PHE A 226 -1.59 -7.24 32.83
CA PHE A 226 -1.81 -8.67 32.67
C PHE A 226 -1.91 -9.09 31.19
N PHE A 227 -2.72 -8.40 30.39
CA PHE A 227 -2.90 -8.76 28.98
C PHE A 227 -1.64 -8.53 28.16
N CYS A 228 -0.91 -7.42 28.39
CA CYS A 228 0.37 -7.19 27.73
C CYS A 228 1.42 -8.22 28.10
N GLU A 229 1.53 -8.61 29.38
CA GLU A 229 2.48 -9.63 29.81
C GLU A 229 2.13 -11.01 29.28
N VAL A 230 0.84 -11.38 29.26
CA VAL A 230 0.39 -12.66 28.71
C VAL A 230 0.61 -12.72 27.20
N ALA A 231 0.24 -11.66 26.47
CA ALA A 231 0.39 -11.62 25.02
C ALA A 231 1.86 -11.64 24.56
N SER A 232 2.77 -11.17 25.42
CA SER A 232 4.20 -11.12 25.15
C SER A 232 5.05 -12.14 25.90
N LEU A 233 4.42 -13.04 26.67
CA LEU A 233 5.09 -14.00 27.56
C LEU A 233 6.18 -13.37 28.44
N GLY A 234 5.89 -12.22 29.06
CA GLY A 234 6.84 -11.53 29.96
C GLY A 234 7.69 -10.44 29.29
N HIS A 235 7.49 -10.17 27.99
CA HIS A 235 8.25 -9.18 27.22
C HIS A 235 7.49 -7.86 27.02
N MET A 236 6.61 -7.48 27.95
CA MET A 236 5.82 -6.24 27.84
C MET A 236 6.73 -5.01 27.70
N HIS A 237 7.86 -5.01 28.40
CA HIS A 237 8.83 -3.92 28.34
C HIS A 237 9.32 -3.64 26.91
N ASP A 238 9.64 -4.69 26.15
CA ASP A 238 10.13 -4.55 24.77
C ASP A 238 9.03 -4.00 23.85
N LEU A 239 7.80 -4.49 24.02
CA LEU A 239 6.63 -4.01 23.30
C LEU A 239 6.33 -2.53 23.58
N ILE A 240 6.44 -2.10 24.85
CA ILE A 240 6.24 -0.70 25.25
C ILE A 240 7.35 0.18 24.68
N LEU A 241 8.61 -0.23 24.80
CA LEU A 241 9.72 0.54 24.25
C LEU A 241 9.61 0.72 22.74
N TYR A 242 9.29 -0.35 22.01
CA TYR A 242 9.12 -0.25 20.57
C TYR A 242 8.01 0.75 20.19
N ASN A 243 6.81 0.59 20.76
CA ASN A 243 5.65 1.42 20.36
C ASN A 243 5.70 2.86 20.88
N PHE A 244 6.16 3.09 22.12
CA PHE A 244 6.08 4.41 22.76
C PHE A 244 7.40 5.19 22.76
N ARG A 245 8.53 4.54 22.51
CA ARG A 245 9.83 5.23 22.36
C ARG A 245 10.29 5.22 20.92
N ASP A 246 10.37 4.05 20.28
CA ASP A 246 11.05 3.94 18.98
C ASP A 246 10.15 4.42 17.84
N VAL A 247 8.90 3.94 17.76
CA VAL A 247 7.90 4.44 16.80
C VAL A 247 7.63 5.93 17.03
N ALA A 248 7.40 6.34 18.28
CA ALA A 248 7.07 7.74 18.60
C ALA A 248 8.18 8.73 18.21
N LYS A 249 9.46 8.32 18.32
CA LYS A 249 10.61 9.14 17.90
C LYS A 249 10.73 9.30 16.39
N ASP A 250 10.39 8.26 15.62
CA ASP A 250 10.62 8.25 14.18
C ASP A 250 9.40 8.68 13.35
N GLN A 251 8.18 8.33 13.79
CA GLN A 251 6.94 8.52 13.01
C GLN A 251 6.79 9.94 12.44
N TYR A 252 7.08 10.96 13.25
CA TYR A 252 6.80 12.35 12.90
C TYR A 252 7.71 12.92 11.82
N TRP A 253 8.94 12.45 11.66
CA TRP A 253 9.84 12.96 10.61
C TRP A 253 9.87 12.01 9.41
N TYR A 254 9.71 10.71 9.64
CA TYR A 254 10.03 9.65 8.69
C TYR A 254 9.03 9.42 7.54
N PHE A 255 7.71 9.50 7.77
CA PHE A 255 6.70 9.14 6.75
C PHE A 255 6.18 10.32 5.93
N GLU A 256 6.32 10.29 4.60
CA GLU A 256 5.67 11.26 3.71
C GLU A 256 4.13 11.29 3.81
N PRO A 257 3.49 12.36 3.28
CA PRO A 257 4.04 13.62 2.74
C PRO A 257 4.46 14.62 3.84
N LEU A 258 5.49 15.42 3.56
CA LEU A 258 6.17 16.27 4.54
C LEU A 258 5.68 17.75 4.60
N GLY A 259 4.78 18.18 3.73
CA GLY A 259 4.37 19.58 3.57
C GLY A 259 3.56 20.19 4.74
N GLU A 260 3.53 21.52 4.84
CA GLU A 260 2.84 22.26 5.91
C GLU A 260 1.30 22.09 5.91
N VAL A 261 0.74 21.78 4.73
CA VAL A 261 -0.69 21.56 4.51
C VAL A 261 -1.09 20.10 4.69
N THR A 262 -0.12 19.18 4.63
CA THR A 262 -0.35 17.74 4.73
C THR A 262 -0.06 17.21 6.12
N ARG A 263 0.29 18.05 7.11
CA ARG A 263 0.71 17.61 8.45
C ARG A 263 0.26 18.56 9.56
N VAL A 264 0.31 18.06 10.79
CA VAL A 264 -0.07 18.81 12.00
C VAL A 264 1.18 19.24 12.76
N TYR A 265 1.69 20.43 12.46
CA TYR A 265 2.86 21.01 13.15
C TYR A 265 2.49 21.93 14.33
N SER A 266 1.23 22.32 14.44
CA SER A 266 0.74 23.23 15.48
C SER A 266 -0.75 23.04 15.74
N LEU A 267 -1.26 23.50 16.89
CA LEU A 267 -2.69 23.42 17.20
C LEU A 267 -3.59 24.07 16.12
N PRO A 268 -3.28 25.24 15.53
CA PRO A 268 -4.05 25.78 14.41
C PRO A 268 -4.11 24.86 13.18
N SER A 269 -3.06 24.05 12.97
CA SER A 269 -3.00 23.09 11.85
C SER A 269 -4.07 21.99 11.97
N LEU A 270 -4.53 21.68 13.19
CA LEU A 270 -5.64 20.75 13.41
C LEU A 270 -6.93 21.23 12.76
N PHE A 271 -7.18 22.55 12.72
CA PHE A 271 -8.40 23.08 12.09
C PHE A 271 -8.34 22.99 10.57
N ARG A 272 -7.14 23.04 9.96
CA ARG A 272 -6.98 22.85 8.51
C ARG A 272 -7.42 21.47 8.05
N MET A 273 -7.32 20.46 8.91
CA MET A 273 -7.79 19.10 8.64
C MET A 273 -9.27 19.07 8.24
N PHE A 274 -10.11 19.95 8.81
CA PHE A 274 -11.53 20.02 8.42
C PHE A 274 -11.72 20.52 6.98
N ALA A 275 -10.78 21.30 6.45
CA ALA A 275 -10.77 21.71 5.05
C ALA A 275 -10.18 20.62 4.15
N THR A 276 -9.01 20.08 4.50
CA THR A 276 -8.31 19.07 3.68
C THR A 276 -9.06 17.74 3.61
N CYS A 277 -9.69 17.32 4.70
CA CYS A 277 -10.45 16.08 4.81
C CYS A 277 -11.97 16.33 4.79
N ALA A 278 -12.43 17.44 4.20
CA ALA A 278 -13.84 17.83 4.22
C ALA A 278 -14.78 16.72 3.72
N SER A 279 -14.39 16.01 2.66
CA SER A 279 -15.13 14.87 2.09
C SER A 279 -15.35 13.74 3.10
N ASP A 280 -14.43 13.56 4.05
CA ASP A 280 -14.47 12.49 5.05
C ASP A 280 -15.14 12.93 6.36
N LEU A 281 -15.19 14.24 6.61
CA LEU A 281 -15.60 14.78 7.90
C LEU A 281 -17.01 15.37 7.91
N ILE A 282 -17.47 15.98 6.80
CA ILE A 282 -18.76 16.70 6.79
C ILE A 282 -19.94 15.76 7.04
N LEU A 283 -20.08 14.72 6.21
CA LEU A 283 -21.19 13.77 6.31
C LEU A 283 -21.30 13.12 7.70
N PRO A 284 -20.23 12.52 8.26
CA PRO A 284 -20.32 11.92 9.59
C PRO A 284 -20.44 12.93 10.72
N SER A 285 -19.96 14.17 10.57
CA SER A 285 -20.22 15.23 11.56
C SER A 285 -21.70 15.60 11.60
N ILE A 286 -22.36 15.66 10.45
CA ILE A 286 -23.83 15.85 10.38
C ILE A 286 -24.54 14.66 11.03
N ALA A 287 -24.12 13.43 10.74
CA ALA A 287 -24.67 12.23 11.36
C ALA A 287 -24.50 12.24 12.90
N ALA A 288 -23.34 12.67 13.40
CA ALA A 288 -23.07 12.82 14.82
C ALA A 288 -23.94 13.89 15.47
N LEU A 289 -24.17 15.03 14.81
CA LEU A 289 -25.06 16.08 15.31
C LEU A 289 -26.51 15.60 15.37
N ILE A 290 -27.00 14.93 14.33
CA ILE A 290 -28.35 14.33 14.31
C ILE A 290 -28.50 13.33 15.46
N LEU A 291 -27.51 12.43 15.64
CA LEU A 291 -27.51 11.46 16.72
C LEU A 291 -27.46 12.11 18.10
N LEU A 292 -26.66 13.16 18.28
CA LEU A 292 -26.56 13.88 19.55
C LEU A 292 -27.90 14.52 19.92
N LEU A 293 -28.49 15.28 19.00
CA LEU A 293 -29.79 15.93 19.22
C LEU A 293 -30.86 14.89 19.54
N ASP A 294 -30.96 13.84 18.71
CA ASP A 294 -31.92 12.77 18.90
C ASP A 294 -31.68 11.99 20.22
N ALA A 295 -30.43 11.73 20.59
CA ALA A 295 -30.09 11.11 21.88
C ALA A 295 -30.51 11.98 23.07
N LEU A 296 -30.32 13.31 22.99
CA LEU A 296 -30.73 14.25 24.02
C LEU A 296 -32.27 14.32 24.15
N PHE A 297 -32.99 14.40 23.03
CA PHE A 297 -34.46 14.45 23.03
C PHE A 297 -35.09 13.13 23.47
N THR A 298 -34.57 11.99 22.99
CA THR A 298 -35.12 10.67 23.31
C THR A 298 -34.54 10.05 24.57
N LYS A 299 -33.52 10.67 25.18
CA LYS A 299 -32.75 10.13 26.32
C LYS A 299 -32.25 8.70 26.07
N SER A 300 -31.92 8.38 24.81
CA SER A 300 -31.57 7.03 24.40
C SER A 300 -30.09 6.73 24.68
N PHE A 301 -29.83 5.91 25.69
CA PHE A 301 -28.48 5.43 26.00
C PHE A 301 -27.82 4.70 24.81
N GLY A 302 -28.59 3.98 24.01
CA GLY A 302 -28.07 3.31 22.81
C GLY A 302 -27.54 4.28 21.75
N LYS A 303 -28.21 5.43 21.57
CA LYS A 303 -27.74 6.47 20.63
C LYS A 303 -26.50 7.19 21.14
N LEU A 304 -26.38 7.37 22.47
CA LEU A 304 -25.13 7.86 23.09
C LEU A 304 -23.97 6.87 22.90
N CYS A 305 -24.21 5.55 23.01
CA CYS A 305 -23.21 4.54 22.70
C CYS A 305 -22.78 4.59 21.23
N LEU A 306 -23.74 4.78 20.31
CA LEU A 306 -23.44 4.92 18.89
C LEU A 306 -22.64 6.21 18.58
N LEU A 307 -22.96 7.31 19.25
CA LEU A 307 -22.18 8.55 19.18
C LEU A 307 -20.74 8.33 19.70
N LEU A 308 -20.58 7.61 20.81
CA LEU A 308 -19.27 7.28 21.37
C LEU A 308 -18.42 6.46 20.38
N ILE A 309 -19.01 5.51 19.65
CA ILE A 309 -18.35 4.79 18.55
C ILE A 309 -17.85 5.79 17.49
N GLY A 310 -18.70 6.74 17.06
CA GLY A 310 -18.31 7.80 16.13
C GLY A 310 -17.16 8.66 16.64
N CYS A 311 -17.19 9.06 17.92
CA CYS A 311 -16.10 9.81 18.56
C CYS A 311 -14.78 9.02 18.59
N ILE A 312 -14.82 7.71 18.84
CA ILE A 312 -13.63 6.85 18.78
C ILE A 312 -13.09 6.77 17.35
N LEU A 313 -13.96 6.61 16.35
CA LEU A 313 -13.54 6.54 14.95
C LEU A 313 -12.89 7.86 14.48
N PHE A 314 -13.47 8.99 14.86
CA PHE A 314 -12.86 10.31 14.65
C PHE A 314 -11.52 10.43 15.39
N GLY A 315 -11.46 10.01 16.66
CA GLY A 315 -10.26 10.04 17.47
C GLY A 315 -9.10 9.23 16.88
N GLY A 316 -9.38 8.04 16.32
CA GLY A 316 -8.36 7.24 15.64
C GLY A 316 -7.80 7.93 14.39
N GLY A 317 -8.66 8.58 13.59
CA GLY A 317 -8.21 9.41 12.47
C GLY A 317 -7.36 10.61 12.90
N LEU A 318 -7.73 11.24 14.02
CA LEU A 318 -7.00 12.35 14.62
C LEU A 318 -5.61 11.92 15.12
N VAL A 319 -5.51 10.82 15.86
CA VAL A 319 -4.23 10.30 16.36
C VAL A 319 -3.28 9.97 15.21
N ALA A 320 -3.78 9.29 14.18
CA ALA A 320 -2.98 8.99 12.98
C ALA A 320 -2.50 10.27 12.26
N SER A 321 -3.35 11.30 12.19
CA SER A 321 -3.01 12.56 11.53
C SER A 321 -2.04 13.42 12.33
N VAL A 322 -2.11 13.39 13.66
CA VAL A 322 -1.18 14.11 14.55
C VAL A 322 0.19 13.44 14.56
N GLY A 323 0.23 12.11 14.60
CA GLY A 323 1.50 11.37 14.60
C GLY A 323 2.18 11.30 13.23
N GLY A 324 1.42 11.45 12.13
CA GLY A 324 1.91 11.32 10.76
C GLY A 324 1.47 12.49 9.88
N HIS A 325 0.58 12.22 8.92
CA HIS A 325 0.09 13.19 7.94
C HIS A 325 -1.44 13.27 7.93
N ILE A 326 -1.97 14.41 7.51
CA ILE A 326 -3.39 14.61 7.19
C ILE A 326 -3.68 13.80 5.93
N GLY A 327 -4.53 12.78 6.05
CA GLY A 327 -4.77 11.81 4.99
C GLY A 327 -6.09 11.04 5.15
N PRO A 328 -6.24 9.89 4.48
CA PRO A 328 -7.50 9.12 4.41
C PRO A 328 -7.85 8.37 5.71
N TYR A 329 -7.38 8.82 6.86
CA TYR A 329 -7.58 8.14 8.15
C TYR A 329 -9.00 8.28 8.71
N PHE A 330 -9.81 9.20 8.15
CA PHE A 330 -11.20 9.46 8.56
C PHE A 330 -12.24 8.66 7.78
N GLN A 331 -11.82 7.84 6.82
CA GLN A 331 -12.71 7.11 5.94
C GLN A 331 -13.75 6.23 6.66
N PHE A 332 -13.41 5.66 7.81
CA PHE A 332 -14.33 4.79 8.54
C PHE A 332 -15.24 5.57 9.48
N PHE A 333 -14.84 6.78 9.87
CA PHE A 333 -15.78 7.75 10.42
C PHE A 333 -16.82 8.13 9.35
N TYR A 334 -16.39 8.35 8.10
CA TYR A 334 -17.30 8.53 6.96
C TYR A 334 -18.27 7.36 6.77
N PHE A 335 -17.80 6.10 6.75
CA PHE A 335 -18.69 4.93 6.62
C PHE A 335 -19.63 4.73 7.81
N TRP A 336 -19.17 5.03 9.03
CA TRP A 336 -20.06 5.09 10.19
C TRP A 336 -21.18 6.11 9.98
N GLY A 337 -20.85 7.33 9.55
CA GLY A 337 -21.82 8.38 9.27
C GLY A 337 -22.81 8.02 8.16
N LEU A 338 -22.31 7.43 7.07
CA LEU A 338 -23.12 6.93 5.97
C LEU A 338 -24.09 5.84 6.45
N GLY A 339 -23.61 4.86 7.22
CA GLY A 339 -24.44 3.81 7.81
C GLY A 339 -25.51 4.37 8.76
N VAL A 340 -25.14 5.36 9.59
CA VAL A 340 -26.07 6.07 10.47
C VAL A 340 -27.17 6.73 9.64
N ILE A 341 -26.83 7.51 8.61
CA ILE A 341 -27.80 8.23 7.79
C ILE A 341 -28.73 7.26 7.06
N ILE A 342 -28.18 6.21 6.43
CA ILE A 342 -28.98 5.20 5.72
C ILE A 342 -29.99 4.58 6.67
N PHE A 343 -29.57 4.06 7.82
CA PHE A 343 -30.48 3.42 8.76
C PHE A 343 -31.43 4.40 9.45
N TYR A 344 -31.00 5.64 9.68
CA TYR A 344 -31.85 6.69 10.23
C TYR A 344 -32.99 7.03 9.26
N VAL A 345 -32.68 7.25 7.97
CA VAL A 345 -33.68 7.50 6.93
C VAL A 345 -34.63 6.31 6.78
N LEU A 346 -34.10 5.09 6.71
CA LEU A 346 -34.91 3.86 6.65
C LEU A 346 -35.83 3.70 7.88
N SER A 347 -35.40 4.18 9.04
CA SER A 347 -36.23 4.16 10.26
C SER A 347 -37.37 5.20 10.23
N MET A 348 -37.20 6.29 9.48
CA MET A 348 -38.21 7.33 9.30
C MET A 348 -39.25 6.97 8.21
N THR A 349 -38.85 6.19 7.20
CA THR A 349 -39.75 5.75 6.12
C THR A 349 -40.76 4.72 6.62
N SER A 350 -41.89 5.22 7.13
CA SER A 350 -43.05 4.47 7.61
C SER A 350 -44.00 4.02 6.48
N PHE A 351 -43.48 3.76 5.27
CA PHE A 351 -44.28 3.65 4.04
C PHE A 351 -45.23 2.46 3.93
N LEU A 352 -45.22 1.48 4.84
CA LEU A 352 -46.16 0.36 4.84
C LEU A 352 -46.82 0.20 6.22
N LYS A 353 -48.07 0.67 6.33
CA LYS A 353 -48.93 0.61 7.54
C LYS A 353 -49.18 -0.82 8.05
N TYR A 354 -48.92 -1.86 7.25
CA TYR A 354 -49.19 -3.25 7.59
C TYR A 354 -47.94 -3.97 8.11
N GLU A 355 -47.89 -4.18 9.43
CA GLU A 355 -46.70 -4.71 10.10
C GLU A 355 -46.31 -6.13 9.66
N THR A 356 -47.29 -6.96 9.30
CA THR A 356 -47.09 -8.36 8.85
C THR A 356 -46.62 -8.43 7.41
N PHE A 357 -47.26 -7.68 6.49
CA PHE A 357 -46.82 -7.58 5.09
C PHE A 357 -45.40 -7.01 5.01
N ARG A 358 -45.10 -5.99 5.82
CA ARG A 358 -43.74 -5.43 5.96
C ARG A 358 -42.71 -6.49 6.36
N ARG A 359 -43.01 -7.37 7.32
CA ARG A 359 -42.07 -8.41 7.79
C ARG A 359 -41.74 -9.41 6.69
N TRP A 360 -42.74 -9.92 5.98
CA TRP A 360 -42.54 -10.89 4.90
C TRP A 360 -41.86 -10.26 3.69
N SER A 361 -42.28 -9.06 3.27
CA SER A 361 -41.64 -8.35 2.16
C SER A 361 -40.18 -8.01 2.45
N CYS A 362 -39.84 -7.58 3.67
CA CYS A 362 -38.45 -7.35 4.07
C CYS A 362 -37.65 -8.66 4.16
N ALA A 363 -38.24 -9.76 4.64
CA ALA A 363 -37.58 -11.06 4.69
C ALA A 363 -37.33 -11.63 3.28
N ILE A 364 -38.30 -11.50 2.37
CA ILE A 364 -38.16 -11.89 0.97
C ILE A 364 -37.11 -11.03 0.29
N LEU A 365 -37.14 -9.70 0.45
CA LEU A 365 -36.14 -8.81 -0.11
C LEU A 365 -34.73 -9.12 0.42
N PHE A 366 -34.60 -9.40 1.72
CA PHE A 366 -33.36 -9.88 2.33
C PHE A 366 -32.86 -11.14 1.62
N LEU A 367 -33.73 -12.15 1.47
CA LEU A 367 -33.37 -13.42 0.83
C LEU A 367 -32.99 -13.22 -0.63
N LEU A 368 -33.72 -12.39 -1.38
CA LEU A 368 -33.44 -12.10 -2.78
C LEU A 368 -32.10 -11.38 -2.97
N ILE A 369 -31.83 -10.33 -2.19
CA ILE A 369 -30.57 -9.57 -2.28
C ILE A 369 -29.38 -10.44 -1.90
N THR A 370 -29.49 -11.17 -0.78
CA THR A 370 -28.40 -12.03 -0.31
C THR A 370 -28.17 -13.23 -1.21
N ALA A 371 -29.24 -13.84 -1.74
CA ALA A 371 -29.14 -14.92 -2.73
C ALA A 371 -28.51 -14.42 -4.03
N TYR A 372 -28.96 -13.27 -4.57
CA TYR A 372 -28.38 -12.69 -5.78
C TYR A 372 -26.91 -12.31 -5.60
N GLY A 373 -26.56 -11.68 -4.47
CA GLY A 373 -25.16 -11.40 -4.13
C GLY A 373 -24.32 -12.67 -4.07
N PHE A 374 -24.81 -13.70 -3.39
CA PHE A 374 -24.12 -14.99 -3.31
C PHE A 374 -23.96 -15.67 -4.67
N THR A 375 -25.03 -15.77 -5.48
CA THR A 375 -24.97 -16.43 -6.78
C THR A 375 -24.08 -15.68 -7.76
N SER A 376 -24.10 -14.34 -7.74
CA SER A 376 -23.22 -13.50 -8.55
C SER A 376 -21.74 -13.77 -8.24
N VAL A 377 -21.36 -13.73 -6.96
CA VAL A 377 -19.97 -13.99 -6.54
C VAL A 377 -19.56 -15.43 -6.84
N MET A 378 -20.44 -16.40 -6.56
CA MET A 378 -20.15 -17.80 -6.82
C MET A 378 -19.95 -18.07 -8.32
N ALA A 379 -20.80 -17.50 -9.18
CA ALA A 379 -20.67 -17.64 -10.63
C ALA A 379 -19.34 -17.05 -11.12
N ASP A 380 -18.94 -15.90 -10.59
CA ASP A 380 -17.70 -15.24 -10.95
C ASP A 380 -16.45 -15.98 -10.42
N TYR A 381 -16.52 -16.51 -9.20
CA TYR A 381 -15.50 -17.41 -8.65
C TYR A 381 -15.34 -18.66 -9.52
N LEU A 382 -16.43 -19.37 -9.84
CA LEU A 382 -16.38 -20.57 -10.66
C LEU A 382 -15.84 -20.30 -12.07
N LYS A 383 -16.23 -19.16 -12.66
CA LYS A 383 -15.71 -18.72 -13.97
C LYS A 383 -14.20 -18.46 -13.90
N SER A 384 -13.76 -17.71 -12.89
CA SER A 384 -12.34 -17.36 -12.70
C SER A 384 -11.50 -18.58 -12.40
N ALA A 385 -11.96 -19.45 -11.49
CA ALA A 385 -11.29 -20.70 -11.13
C ALA A 385 -11.19 -21.67 -12.32
N LYS A 386 -12.21 -21.72 -13.19
CA LYS A 386 -12.16 -22.51 -14.42
C LYS A 386 -11.15 -21.92 -15.40
N ALA A 387 -11.14 -20.60 -15.57
CA ALA A 387 -10.24 -19.91 -16.49
C ALA A 387 -8.76 -20.16 -16.14
N VAL A 388 -8.36 -19.93 -14.89
CA VAL A 388 -6.97 -20.13 -14.45
C VAL A 388 -6.53 -21.59 -14.50
N LYS A 389 -7.45 -22.55 -14.30
CA LYS A 389 -7.15 -23.98 -14.42
C LYS A 389 -6.93 -24.44 -15.86
N SER A 390 -7.57 -23.77 -16.82
CA SER A 390 -7.50 -24.13 -18.24
C SER A 390 -6.41 -23.37 -19.01
N ASP A 391 -5.82 -22.36 -18.40
CA ASP A 391 -4.87 -21.46 -19.05
C ASP A 391 -3.44 -21.84 -18.68
N GLU A 392 -2.63 -22.23 -19.68
CA GLU A 392 -1.23 -22.64 -19.52
C GLU A 392 -0.32 -21.51 -19.03
N HIS A 393 -0.77 -20.24 -19.10
CA HIS A 393 -0.03 -19.11 -18.54
C HIS A 393 -0.06 -19.06 -17.01
N TRP A 394 -0.89 -19.89 -16.37
CA TRP A 394 -1.00 -19.97 -14.91
C TRP A 394 -0.60 -21.36 -14.41
N PHE A 395 0.12 -21.40 -13.30
CA PHE A 395 0.36 -22.64 -12.56
C PHE A 395 -0.08 -22.49 -11.11
N TYR A 396 -0.54 -23.58 -10.53
CA TYR A 396 -0.88 -23.64 -9.11
C TYR A 396 0.35 -24.10 -8.33
N ASP A 397 0.67 -23.39 -7.26
CA ASP A 397 1.72 -23.79 -6.32
C ASP A 397 1.09 -24.21 -4.99
N ASP A 398 1.34 -25.45 -4.54
CA ASP A 398 0.75 -26.00 -3.32
C ASP A 398 1.27 -25.32 -2.04
N SER A 399 2.53 -24.86 -2.03
CA SER A 399 3.15 -24.19 -0.88
C SER A 399 2.58 -22.78 -0.67
N LEU A 400 2.22 -22.09 -1.74
CA LEU A 400 1.59 -20.77 -1.70
C LEU A 400 0.05 -20.85 -1.70
N GLY A 401 -0.49 -21.96 -2.20
CA GLY A 401 -1.90 -22.34 -2.27
C GLY A 401 -2.75 -21.48 -3.21
N GLY A 402 -2.15 -20.93 -4.26
CA GLY A 402 -2.81 -20.10 -5.27
C GLY A 402 -2.15 -20.21 -6.65
N TYR A 403 -2.73 -19.50 -7.63
CA TYR A 403 -2.19 -19.43 -8.99
C TYR A 403 -1.20 -18.27 -9.14
N LEU A 404 -0.11 -18.53 -9.86
CA LEU A 404 0.91 -17.59 -10.28
C LEU A 404 1.09 -17.65 -11.80
N ASN A 405 1.55 -16.55 -12.40
CA ASN A 405 1.92 -16.55 -13.82
C ASN A 405 3.16 -17.44 -14.02
N ALA A 406 3.06 -18.41 -14.93
CA ALA A 406 4.09 -19.41 -15.16
C ALA A 406 5.37 -18.85 -15.77
N TYR A 407 5.27 -17.84 -16.64
CA TYR A 407 6.43 -17.27 -17.33
C TYR A 407 7.33 -16.51 -16.36
N ASP A 408 6.72 -15.71 -15.48
CA ASP A 408 7.49 -14.88 -14.56
C ASP A 408 7.92 -15.64 -13.29
N TRP A 409 7.00 -16.42 -12.70
CA TRP A 409 7.20 -16.91 -11.34
C TRP A 409 7.79 -18.31 -11.26
N LYS A 410 7.59 -19.16 -12.29
CA LYS A 410 8.15 -20.51 -12.26
C LYS A 410 9.69 -20.50 -12.20
N PRO A 411 10.42 -19.70 -13.00
CA PRO A 411 11.87 -19.60 -12.88
C PRO A 411 12.33 -19.13 -11.49
N TYR A 412 11.55 -18.24 -10.86
CA TYR A 412 11.84 -17.76 -9.51
C TYR A 412 11.64 -18.85 -8.45
N ILE A 413 10.56 -19.63 -8.55
CA ILE A 413 10.33 -20.79 -7.67
C ILE A 413 11.43 -21.83 -7.86
N ASP A 414 11.81 -22.15 -9.10
CA ASP A 414 12.92 -23.06 -9.40
C ASP A 414 14.25 -22.54 -8.81
N PHE A 415 14.49 -21.23 -8.86
CA PHE A 415 15.64 -20.59 -8.22
C PHE A 415 15.62 -20.75 -6.69
N LEU A 416 14.47 -20.55 -6.04
CA LEU A 416 14.33 -20.75 -4.60
C LEU A 416 14.55 -22.22 -4.22
N ASP A 417 14.07 -23.17 -5.02
CA ASP A 417 14.28 -24.60 -4.85
C ASP A 417 15.75 -24.99 -4.92
N GLN A 418 16.45 -24.49 -5.93
CA GLN A 418 17.88 -24.74 -6.14
C GLN A 418 18.77 -24.15 -5.04
N ASN A 419 18.28 -23.12 -4.34
CA ASN A 419 19.02 -22.38 -3.32
C ASN A 419 18.42 -22.53 -1.93
N ARG A 420 17.67 -23.61 -1.65
CA ARG A 420 17.04 -23.84 -0.34
C ARG A 420 18.04 -23.85 0.81
N ASP A 421 19.30 -24.23 0.61
CA ASP A 421 20.34 -24.22 1.64
C ASP A 421 20.85 -22.81 1.99
N LYS A 422 20.56 -21.82 1.14
CA LYS A 422 21.03 -20.43 1.28
C LYS A 422 20.13 -19.60 2.17
N SER A 423 20.68 -18.52 2.70
CA SER A 423 19.99 -17.54 3.53
C SER A 423 19.45 -16.38 2.71
N PHE A 424 18.18 -16.04 2.95
CA PHE A 424 17.46 -14.97 2.25
C PHE A 424 17.01 -13.90 3.24
N LEU A 425 16.92 -12.67 2.77
CA LEU A 425 16.26 -11.56 3.46
C LEU A 425 15.48 -10.72 2.45
N GLU A 426 14.24 -10.41 2.78
CA GLU A 426 13.38 -9.59 1.93
C GLU A 426 13.17 -8.21 2.56
N GLU A 427 13.27 -7.15 1.75
CA GLU A 427 13.00 -5.75 2.16
C GLU A 427 11.60 -5.62 2.81
N TYR A 428 10.64 -6.34 2.24
CA TYR A 428 9.33 -6.62 2.80
C TYR A 428 9.15 -8.12 2.78
N TRP A 429 8.69 -8.71 3.87
CA TRP A 429 8.34 -10.14 3.92
C TRP A 429 7.46 -10.50 2.72
N GLY A 430 7.83 -11.51 1.94
CA GLY A 430 7.33 -11.72 0.58
C GLY A 430 7.22 -13.20 0.20
N ILE A 431 7.23 -13.47 -1.10
CA ILE A 431 7.03 -14.82 -1.64
C ILE A 431 8.15 -15.76 -1.21
N ALA A 432 9.41 -15.32 -1.13
CA ALA A 432 10.49 -16.24 -0.74
C ALA A 432 10.32 -16.72 0.70
N SER A 433 9.98 -15.81 1.62
CA SER A 433 9.72 -16.14 3.03
C SER A 433 8.51 -17.07 3.16
N ALA A 434 7.42 -16.77 2.43
CA ALA A 434 6.23 -17.61 2.43
C ALA A 434 6.49 -19.01 1.88
N TYR A 435 7.15 -19.12 0.72
CA TYR A 435 7.43 -20.37 0.01
C TYR A 435 8.40 -21.27 0.77
N LEU A 436 9.46 -20.68 1.34
CA LEU A 436 10.46 -21.41 2.11
C LEU A 436 10.01 -21.68 3.56
N HIS A 437 8.85 -21.15 3.97
CA HIS A 437 8.38 -21.12 5.37
C HIS A 437 9.45 -20.57 6.33
N ARG A 438 10.13 -19.50 5.91
CA ARG A 438 11.18 -18.83 6.67
C ARG A 438 10.73 -17.45 7.08
N HIS A 439 11.24 -17.02 8.24
CA HIS A 439 10.99 -15.68 8.75
C HIS A 439 12.23 -14.83 8.59
N THR A 440 12.01 -13.53 8.45
CA THR A 440 13.10 -12.59 8.59
C THR A 440 13.61 -12.66 10.02
N ASP A 441 14.95 -12.65 10.14
CA ASP A 441 15.62 -12.54 11.42
C ASP A 441 15.27 -11.21 12.13
N TRP A 442 14.71 -10.24 11.42
CA TRP A 442 14.24 -9.01 12.02
C TRP A 442 13.03 -9.23 12.94
N LYS A 443 12.93 -8.40 13.98
CA LYS A 443 11.74 -8.30 14.84
C LYS A 443 10.59 -7.53 14.18
N VAL A 444 10.76 -7.14 12.92
CA VAL A 444 9.79 -6.36 12.13
C VAL A 444 9.71 -6.97 10.73
N ASP A 445 8.56 -6.82 10.08
CA ASP A 445 8.25 -7.53 8.84
C ASP A 445 8.69 -6.77 7.56
N SER A 446 9.21 -5.56 7.73
CA SER A 446 9.68 -4.73 6.63
C SER A 446 10.69 -3.69 7.10
N VAL A 447 11.56 -3.27 6.18
CA VAL A 447 12.54 -2.18 6.36
C VAL A 447 11.86 -0.93 6.94
N ILE A 448 10.63 -0.65 6.49
CA ILE A 448 9.93 0.57 6.85
C ILE A 448 9.52 0.65 8.33
N HIS A 449 9.49 -0.49 9.01
CA HIS A 449 9.17 -0.61 10.42
C HIS A 449 10.41 -0.73 11.31
N ALA A 450 11.62 -0.73 10.73
CA ALA A 450 12.87 -0.75 11.48
C ALA A 450 13.20 0.64 12.05
N PHE A 451 12.51 1.02 13.13
CA PHE A 451 12.66 2.32 13.79
C PHE A 451 13.79 2.35 14.82
N ASN A 452 14.48 3.49 14.91
CA ASN A 452 15.50 3.79 15.92
C ASN A 452 16.49 2.62 16.14
N LYS A 453 16.60 2.06 17.35
CA LYS A 453 17.53 0.96 17.68
C LYS A 453 17.28 -0.32 16.86
N THR A 454 16.05 -0.53 16.40
CA THR A 454 15.72 -1.68 15.55
C THR A 454 16.46 -1.61 14.22
N ARG A 455 16.69 -0.40 13.69
CA ARG A 455 17.43 -0.17 12.45
C ARG A 455 18.86 -0.70 12.52
N GLU A 456 19.57 -0.39 13.59
CA GLU A 456 20.97 -0.81 13.78
C GLU A 456 21.09 -2.34 13.86
N VAL A 457 20.15 -3.00 14.56
CA VAL A 457 20.08 -4.46 14.63
C VAL A 457 19.72 -5.07 13.27
N CYS A 458 18.81 -4.43 12.51
CA CYS A 458 18.44 -4.90 11.19
C CYS A 458 19.62 -4.79 10.21
N LYS A 459 20.36 -3.67 10.23
CA LYS A 459 21.54 -3.41 9.40
C LYS A 459 22.60 -4.52 9.55
N GLN A 460 22.94 -4.88 10.79
CA GLN A 460 23.89 -5.97 11.06
C GLN A 460 23.46 -7.31 10.46
N ARG A 461 22.16 -7.62 10.51
CA ARG A 461 21.62 -8.90 9.99
C ARG A 461 21.56 -8.99 8.47
N ILE A 462 21.74 -7.87 7.75
CA ILE A 462 21.85 -7.88 6.28
C ILE A 462 23.18 -8.50 5.87
N GLN A 463 24.25 -8.26 6.63
CA GLN A 463 25.62 -8.64 6.24
C GLN A 463 25.81 -10.16 6.13
N ASP A 464 25.00 -10.95 6.84
CA ASP A 464 25.13 -12.40 6.93
C ASP A 464 24.27 -13.16 5.89
N LYS A 465 23.68 -12.49 4.91
CA LYS A 465 22.73 -13.11 3.96
C LYS A 465 23.37 -13.45 2.63
N ASP A 466 22.98 -14.58 2.04
CA ASP A 466 23.45 -14.97 0.71
C ASP A 466 22.70 -14.19 -0.38
N TYR A 467 21.40 -13.96 -0.16
CA TYR A 467 20.53 -13.24 -1.08
C TYR A 467 19.67 -12.20 -0.38
N ILE A 468 19.53 -11.03 -1.01
CA ILE A 468 18.57 -9.99 -0.64
C ILE A 468 17.52 -9.85 -1.74
N ILE A 469 16.26 -9.67 -1.37
CA ILE A 469 15.18 -9.43 -2.32
C ILE A 469 14.56 -8.07 -2.00
N THR A 470 14.48 -7.19 -2.99
CA THR A 470 13.91 -5.84 -2.84
C THR A 470 12.73 -5.64 -3.78
N SER A 471 11.87 -4.68 -3.47
CA SER A 471 10.86 -4.20 -4.41
C SER A 471 11.54 -3.59 -5.63
N SER A 472 10.95 -3.74 -6.81
CA SER A 472 11.44 -3.09 -8.03
C SER A 472 11.06 -1.61 -8.06
N ILE A 473 11.65 -0.86 -8.99
CA ILE A 473 11.33 0.56 -9.24
C ILE A 473 9.91 0.81 -9.78
N THR A 474 9.16 -0.23 -10.14
CA THR A 474 7.74 -0.06 -10.50
C THR A 474 6.87 0.24 -9.27
N SER A 475 7.33 -0.17 -8.09
CA SER A 475 6.71 0.23 -6.83
C SER A 475 7.05 1.68 -6.50
N PRO A 476 6.05 2.55 -6.24
CA PRO A 476 6.30 3.92 -5.81
C PRO A 476 7.05 3.98 -4.47
N TRP A 477 6.95 2.91 -3.65
CA TRP A 477 7.63 2.83 -2.36
C TRP A 477 9.14 2.66 -2.47
N THR A 478 9.65 2.14 -3.59
CA THR A 478 11.09 1.88 -3.77
C THR A 478 11.89 3.18 -3.76
N TYR A 479 11.40 4.24 -4.42
CA TYR A 479 12.08 5.55 -4.38
C TYR A 479 12.05 6.18 -2.99
N TRP A 480 10.91 6.08 -2.30
CA TRP A 480 10.83 6.54 -0.92
C TRP A 480 11.76 5.74 0.00
N ASN A 481 11.87 4.43 -0.17
CA ASN A 481 12.79 3.60 0.61
C ASN A 481 14.27 3.89 0.29
N LEU A 482 14.62 4.10 -0.98
CA LEU A 482 15.97 4.53 -1.36
C LEU A 482 16.36 5.86 -0.69
N ALA A 483 15.41 6.81 -0.62
CA ALA A 483 15.65 8.10 0.02
C ALA A 483 15.68 7.99 1.55
N GLN A 484 14.63 7.41 2.15
CA GLN A 484 14.38 7.45 3.59
C GLN A 484 15.08 6.31 4.37
N ASN A 485 15.29 5.18 3.70
CA ASN A 485 15.87 3.96 4.25
C ASN A 485 17.21 3.60 3.60
N TYR A 486 17.99 4.62 3.23
CA TYR A 486 19.25 4.39 2.55
C TYR A 486 20.23 3.52 3.36
N TRP A 487 20.17 3.53 4.69
CA TRP A 487 20.93 2.61 5.56
C TRP A 487 20.80 1.12 5.17
N PHE A 488 19.67 0.69 4.58
CA PHE A 488 19.47 -0.67 4.07
C PHE A 488 20.12 -0.82 2.68
N TYR A 489 19.93 0.18 1.82
CA TYR A 489 20.44 0.18 0.45
C TYR A 489 21.96 0.42 0.38
N GLU A 490 22.55 1.11 1.35
CA GLU A 490 23.98 1.27 1.54
C GLU A 490 24.61 -0.13 1.70
N GLU A 491 24.12 -0.95 2.64
CA GLU A 491 24.59 -2.32 2.80
C GLU A 491 24.37 -3.16 1.54
N LEU A 492 23.23 -3.00 0.87
CA LEU A 492 22.91 -3.69 -0.37
C LEU A 492 23.89 -3.33 -1.49
N PHE A 493 24.09 -2.04 -1.74
CA PHE A 493 24.86 -1.50 -2.84
C PHE A 493 26.36 -1.74 -2.68
N HIS A 494 26.86 -1.74 -1.45
CA HIS A 494 28.24 -2.08 -1.19
C HIS A 494 28.49 -3.60 -1.23
N ASN A 495 27.57 -4.44 -0.77
CA ASN A 495 27.89 -5.85 -0.53
C ASN A 495 27.21 -6.85 -1.47
N TYR A 496 26.31 -6.40 -2.35
CA TYR A 496 25.52 -7.29 -3.20
C TYR A 496 25.53 -6.88 -4.68
N ASP A 497 25.37 -7.89 -5.54
CA ASP A 497 25.21 -7.76 -6.98
C ASP A 497 23.80 -8.10 -7.41
N PHE A 498 23.26 -7.28 -8.30
CA PHE A 498 22.00 -7.59 -8.95
C PHE A 498 22.13 -8.88 -9.76
N CYS A 499 21.16 -9.77 -9.60
CA CYS A 499 21.08 -11.03 -10.34
C CYS A 499 20.06 -10.92 -11.46
N PHE A 500 18.80 -10.71 -11.11
CA PHE A 500 17.68 -10.66 -12.04
C PHE A 500 16.45 -10.00 -11.40
N SER A 501 15.47 -9.65 -12.23
CA SER A 501 14.16 -9.17 -11.82
C SER A 501 13.09 -10.23 -12.09
N VAL A 502 11.99 -10.19 -11.33
CA VAL A 502 10.84 -11.12 -11.51
C VAL A 502 9.57 -10.30 -11.72
N ALA A 503 8.90 -10.49 -12.86
CA ALA A 503 7.67 -9.79 -13.25
C ALA A 503 7.75 -8.25 -13.12
N ASN A 504 8.94 -7.65 -13.21
CA ASN A 504 9.19 -6.25 -12.86
C ASN A 504 8.63 -5.83 -11.48
N SER A 505 8.49 -6.77 -10.54
CA SER A 505 7.90 -6.57 -9.21
C SER A 505 8.95 -6.58 -8.11
N ILE A 506 9.96 -7.46 -8.26
CA ILE A 506 11.04 -7.64 -7.30
C ILE A 506 12.40 -7.76 -8.01
N TYR A 507 13.46 -7.45 -7.27
CA TYR A 507 14.85 -7.64 -7.66
C TYR A 507 15.53 -8.60 -6.69
N VAL A 508 16.31 -9.54 -7.24
CA VAL A 508 17.12 -10.48 -6.47
C VAL A 508 18.58 -10.06 -6.54
N TRP A 509 19.22 -10.00 -5.38
CA TRP A 509 20.59 -9.58 -5.20
C TRP A 509 21.39 -10.69 -4.51
N LYS A 510 22.63 -10.94 -4.94
CA LYS A 510 23.51 -11.96 -4.40
C LYS A 510 24.72 -11.33 -3.73
N LYS A 511 25.11 -11.88 -2.58
CA LYS A 511 26.26 -11.39 -1.82
C LYS A 511 27.55 -11.51 -2.62
N ARG A 512 28.35 -10.46 -2.54
CA ARG A 512 29.71 -10.39 -3.11
C ARG A 512 30.71 -10.99 -2.14
N GLU A 513 31.78 -11.57 -2.69
CA GLU A 513 32.94 -11.98 -1.88
C GLU A 513 33.72 -10.78 -1.35
N THR A 514 33.80 -9.72 -2.16
CA THR A 514 34.47 -8.47 -1.82
C THR A 514 33.50 -7.29 -1.94
N PRO A 515 33.40 -6.44 -0.90
CA PRO A 515 32.61 -5.21 -0.96
C PRO A 515 33.02 -4.35 -2.16
N ARG A 516 32.03 -3.70 -2.76
CA ARG A 516 32.18 -2.68 -3.79
C ARG A 516 32.60 -1.39 -3.10
N GLU A 517 33.68 -0.80 -3.58
CA GLU A 517 34.10 0.55 -3.18
C GLU A 517 33.52 1.56 -4.17
N PHE A 518 32.98 2.65 -3.65
CA PHE A 518 32.59 3.79 -4.46
C PHE A 518 33.71 4.82 -4.46
N GLU A 519 34.00 5.38 -5.63
CA GLU A 519 35.05 6.36 -5.78
C GLU A 519 34.56 7.74 -5.31
N GLU A 520 35.32 8.36 -4.40
CA GLU A 520 35.09 9.74 -4.01
C GLU A 520 35.28 10.65 -5.23
N VAL A 521 34.32 11.53 -5.48
CA VAL A 521 34.38 12.48 -6.58
C VAL A 521 34.48 13.91 -6.07
N ALA A 522 35.48 14.64 -6.56
CA ALA A 522 35.67 16.06 -6.26
C ALA A 522 34.55 16.97 -6.83
N THR A 523 33.56 16.41 -7.52
CA THR A 523 32.45 17.11 -8.17
C THR A 523 31.38 17.60 -7.20
N CYS A 524 31.53 17.40 -5.89
CA CYS A 524 30.60 17.89 -4.88
C CYS A 524 31.24 18.94 -3.97
N ARG A 525 30.56 20.07 -3.79
CA ARG A 525 31.02 21.16 -2.91
C ARG A 525 29.87 21.87 -2.24
N LEU A 526 30.11 22.40 -1.04
CA LEU A 526 29.21 23.36 -0.40
C LEU A 526 29.16 24.65 -1.23
N THR A 527 27.96 25.15 -1.49
CA THR A 527 27.77 26.46 -2.12
C THR A 527 27.49 27.54 -1.08
N ASP A 528 26.84 27.17 0.02
CA ASP A 528 26.56 28.00 1.18
C ASP A 528 26.32 27.11 2.42
N GLN A 529 25.90 27.70 3.54
CA GLN A 529 25.62 26.99 4.79
C GLN A 529 24.38 26.07 4.73
N GLN A 530 23.65 26.03 3.62
CA GLN A 530 22.38 25.32 3.45
C GLN A 530 22.28 24.50 2.16
N SER A 531 23.23 24.67 1.25
CA SER A 531 23.19 24.12 -0.10
C SER A 531 24.53 23.54 -0.52
N PHE A 532 24.46 22.53 -1.38
CA PHE A 532 25.61 21.90 -2.02
C PHE A 532 25.32 21.61 -3.49
N GLN A 533 26.37 21.64 -4.32
CA GLN A 533 26.27 21.41 -5.75
C GLN A 533 26.93 20.10 -6.14
N ILE A 534 26.35 19.40 -7.11
CA ILE A 534 26.97 18.30 -7.84
C ILE A 534 27.21 18.75 -9.27
N GLU A 535 28.47 18.69 -9.72
CA GLU A 535 28.93 19.27 -10.98
C GLU A 535 28.83 18.32 -12.19
N ALA A 536 28.55 17.04 -11.98
CA ALA A 536 28.52 16.04 -13.05
C ALA A 536 27.26 15.15 -12.97
N PRO A 537 26.69 14.74 -14.11
CA PRO A 537 25.57 13.80 -14.13
C PRO A 537 26.00 12.42 -13.64
N GLY A 538 25.08 11.71 -12.98
CA GLY A 538 25.32 10.41 -12.38
C GLY A 538 24.47 10.16 -11.15
N MET A 539 24.64 8.98 -10.55
CA MET A 539 24.07 8.64 -9.25
C MET A 539 25.19 8.68 -8.21
N TYR A 540 24.95 9.35 -7.09
CA TYR A 540 25.97 9.62 -6.07
C TYR A 540 25.43 9.30 -4.69
N GLU A 541 26.23 8.60 -3.90
CA GLU A 541 26.06 8.47 -2.47
C GLU A 541 26.62 9.73 -1.80
N ILE A 542 25.78 10.42 -1.04
CA ILE A 542 26.10 11.68 -0.40
C ILE A 542 26.21 11.46 1.10
N HIS A 543 27.36 11.83 1.65
CA HIS A 543 27.65 11.86 3.07
C HIS A 543 27.62 13.32 3.51
N LEU A 544 26.68 13.66 4.38
CA LEU A 544 26.43 15.04 4.76
C LEU A 544 26.53 15.17 6.29
N GLU A 545 27.37 16.09 6.75
CA GLU A 545 27.47 16.48 8.16
C GLU A 545 26.84 17.87 8.37
N TYR A 546 26.05 18.00 9.43
CA TYR A 546 25.27 19.20 9.70
C TYR A 546 25.01 19.39 11.20
N ASP A 547 25.02 20.65 11.63
CA ASP A 547 24.46 21.01 12.94
C ASP A 547 22.98 21.34 12.76
N TYR A 548 22.10 20.70 13.52
CA TYR A 548 20.68 21.04 13.54
C TYR A 548 20.15 21.18 14.96
N THR A 549 19.63 22.38 15.26
CA THR A 549 18.87 22.63 16.49
C THR A 549 17.40 22.78 16.13
N PRO A 550 16.60 21.68 16.22
CA PRO A 550 15.19 21.74 15.89
C PRO A 550 14.43 22.64 16.87
N ARG A 551 13.48 23.41 16.34
CA ARG A 551 12.38 23.97 17.13
C ARG A 551 11.23 22.95 17.14
N PHE A 552 10.23 23.15 18.00
CA PHE A 552 9.14 22.18 18.19
C PHE A 552 8.53 21.70 16.85
N HIS A 553 8.75 20.42 16.52
CA HIS A 553 8.35 19.75 15.27
C HIS A 553 8.85 20.38 13.95
N SER A 554 9.98 21.09 13.96
CA SER A 554 10.64 21.51 12.72
C SER A 554 11.33 20.33 12.04
N LEU A 555 11.30 20.29 10.71
CA LEU A 555 11.98 19.26 9.91
C LEU A 555 12.97 19.89 8.96
N LEU A 556 14.11 19.24 8.79
CA LEU A 556 15.06 19.53 7.73
C LEU A 556 14.72 18.62 6.54
N ILE A 557 14.56 19.20 5.35
CA ILE A 557 14.11 18.51 4.14
C ILE A 557 15.02 18.82 2.98
N LEU A 558 15.28 17.82 2.15
CA LEU A 558 15.85 17.94 0.81
C LEU A 558 14.79 17.59 -0.23
N GLN A 559 14.56 18.50 -1.18
CA GLN A 559 13.55 18.27 -2.21
C GLN A 559 14.08 17.37 -3.31
N SER A 560 13.35 16.29 -3.59
CA SER A 560 13.54 15.46 -4.80
C SER A 560 14.99 15.02 -5.07
N PRO A 561 15.66 14.32 -4.13
CA PRO A 561 17.01 13.78 -4.37
C PRO A 561 17.04 12.75 -5.50
N LEU A 562 15.92 12.05 -5.73
CA LEU A 562 15.77 11.01 -6.74
C LEU A 562 14.59 11.31 -7.66
N VAL A 563 14.86 11.44 -8.98
CA VAL A 563 13.89 11.42 -10.10
C VAL A 563 12.61 12.27 -9.86
N GLU A 564 12.72 13.41 -9.16
CA GLU A 564 11.63 14.39 -8.95
C GLU A 564 10.31 13.84 -8.36
N ARG A 565 10.35 12.87 -7.44
CA ARG A 565 9.11 12.27 -6.88
C ARG A 565 8.88 12.43 -5.39
N HIS A 566 9.93 12.39 -4.58
CA HIS A 566 9.81 12.29 -3.12
C HIS A 566 10.72 13.30 -2.44
N ASP A 567 10.21 13.97 -1.41
CA ASP A 567 10.99 14.83 -0.55
C ASP A 567 11.59 13.98 0.57
N MET A 568 12.85 14.23 0.92
CA MET A 568 13.54 13.46 1.96
C MET A 568 13.65 14.29 3.22
N SER A 569 13.22 13.74 4.36
CA SER A 569 13.41 14.36 5.67
C SER A 569 14.60 13.75 6.39
N PHE A 570 15.29 14.59 7.16
CA PHE A 570 16.44 14.20 7.95
C PHE A 570 16.04 13.93 9.40
N PRO A 571 16.70 12.96 10.07
CA PRO A 571 16.49 12.73 11.47
C PRO A 571 16.90 13.96 12.29
N PRO A 572 16.04 14.40 13.22
CA PRO A 572 16.21 15.63 14.01
C PRO A 572 17.23 15.49 15.15
N TYR A 573 17.78 14.29 15.32
CA TYR A 573 18.65 13.89 16.44
C TYR A 573 20.01 13.35 15.98
N ARG A 574 20.34 13.47 14.68
CA ARG A 574 21.65 13.12 14.13
C ARG A 574 22.30 14.38 13.53
N ASP A 575 23.61 14.35 13.50
CA ASP A 575 24.51 15.36 12.93
C ASP A 575 25.13 14.91 11.60
N HIS A 576 24.80 13.70 11.15
CA HIS A 576 25.21 13.16 9.87
C HIS A 576 24.09 12.34 9.24
N PHE A 577 24.06 12.29 7.91
CA PHE A 577 23.13 11.46 7.17
C PHE A 577 23.71 11.06 5.81
N THR A 578 23.56 9.78 5.48
CA THR A 578 23.96 9.21 4.19
C THR A 578 22.72 8.89 3.37
N PHE A 579 22.72 9.31 2.11
CA PHE A 579 21.61 9.10 1.18
C PHE A 579 22.10 9.10 -0.25
N VAL A 580 21.24 8.73 -1.19
CA VAL A 580 21.58 8.72 -2.62
C VAL A 580 20.83 9.79 -3.40
N VAL A 581 21.51 10.37 -4.38
CA VAL A 581 20.93 11.33 -5.34
C VAL A 581 21.20 10.88 -6.77
N SER A 582 20.29 11.21 -7.69
CA SER A 582 20.50 11.02 -9.13
C SER A 582 20.39 12.37 -9.85
N CYS A 583 21.41 12.70 -10.63
CA CYS A 583 21.55 13.94 -11.38
C CYS A 583 21.65 13.62 -12.88
N THR A 584 20.77 14.17 -13.69
CA THR A 584 20.90 14.12 -15.17
C THR A 584 21.77 15.24 -15.72
N GLU A 585 21.95 16.29 -14.93
CA GLU A 585 22.71 17.49 -15.22
C GLU A 585 23.26 18.06 -13.91
N PRO A 586 24.25 18.97 -13.96
CA PRO A 586 24.76 19.62 -12.76
C PRO A 586 23.62 20.30 -11.99
N LYS A 587 23.48 19.97 -10.70
CA LYS A 587 22.33 20.39 -9.89
C LYS A 587 22.77 20.93 -8.55
N ASN A 588 22.14 22.03 -8.13
CA ASN A 588 22.28 22.56 -6.77
C ASN A 588 21.16 21.98 -5.90
N PHE A 589 21.53 21.47 -4.74
CA PHE A 589 20.65 20.90 -3.74
C PHE A 589 20.60 21.83 -2.55
N THR A 590 19.41 22.27 -2.18
CA THR A 590 19.20 23.17 -1.05
C THR A 590 18.37 22.45 0.00
N LEU A 591 18.91 22.33 1.21
CA LEU A 591 18.15 21.87 2.36
C LEU A 591 17.29 23.02 2.89
N ARG A 592 16.10 22.69 3.38
CA ARG A 592 15.18 23.68 3.95
C ARG A 592 14.66 23.18 5.28
N SER A 593 14.67 24.04 6.29
CA SER A 593 13.90 23.78 7.50
C SER A 593 12.47 24.26 7.29
N ILE A 594 11.51 23.35 7.36
CA ILE A 594 10.09 23.66 7.28
C ILE A 594 9.47 23.73 8.68
N CYS A 595 8.37 24.48 8.79
CA CYS A 595 7.53 24.59 9.98
C CYS A 595 8.30 25.00 11.26
N ASN A 596 8.32 26.30 11.53
CA ASN A 596 9.08 26.93 12.62
C ASN A 596 10.59 26.68 12.45
N PRO A 597 11.23 27.34 11.46
CA PRO A 597 12.56 26.98 10.99
C PRO A 597 13.54 26.90 12.17
N GLY A 598 14.10 25.70 12.34
CA GLY A 598 15.22 25.47 13.23
C GLY A 598 16.46 26.17 12.69
N ILE A 599 17.49 26.29 13.54
CA ILE A 599 18.79 26.77 13.09
C ILE A 599 19.55 25.54 12.59
N PHE A 600 20.04 25.60 11.35
CA PHE A 600 20.88 24.54 10.80
C PHE A 600 22.04 25.11 9.99
N GLU A 601 23.14 24.37 9.95
CA GLU A 601 24.34 24.69 9.19
C GLU A 601 24.98 23.40 8.64
N LEU A 602 25.20 23.34 7.33
CA LEU A 602 26.00 22.29 6.69
C LEU A 602 27.48 22.47 7.03
N LYS A 603 28.14 21.41 7.49
CA LYS A 603 29.56 21.40 7.85
C LYS A 603 30.43 20.83 6.75
N SER A 604 30.01 19.71 6.18
CA SER A 604 30.74 19.02 5.14
C SER A 604 29.79 18.25 4.21
N VAL A 605 30.24 18.03 2.99
CA VAL A 605 29.57 17.18 2.01
C VAL A 605 30.64 16.41 1.25
N VAL A 606 30.48 15.10 1.18
CA VAL A 606 31.32 14.21 0.38
C VAL A 606 30.41 13.39 -0.51
N ALA A 607 30.81 13.22 -1.78
CA ALA A 607 30.05 12.44 -2.74
C ALA A 607 30.90 11.29 -3.26
N TYR A 608 30.32 10.10 -3.27
CA TYR A 608 30.89 8.92 -3.87
C TYR A 608 30.06 8.51 -5.08
N LYS A 609 30.71 8.26 -6.21
CA LYS A 609 30.00 7.88 -7.44
C LYS A 609 29.54 6.44 -7.34
N VAL A 610 28.23 6.24 -7.41
CA VAL A 610 27.62 4.91 -7.49
C VAL A 610 27.94 4.31 -8.85
N THR A 611 28.28 3.03 -8.87
CA THR A 611 28.69 2.31 -10.08
C THR A 611 27.57 2.25 -11.12
N ASP A 612 27.95 2.20 -12.39
CA ASP A 612 27.02 2.28 -13.52
C ASP A 612 26.01 1.12 -13.54
N ASP A 613 26.37 -0.07 -13.05
CA ASP A 613 25.48 -1.23 -12.95
C ASP A 613 24.29 -1.00 -12.00
N ILE A 614 24.54 -0.43 -10.82
CA ILE A 614 23.48 -0.05 -9.88
C ILE A 614 22.68 1.12 -10.44
N ARG A 615 23.38 2.13 -10.99
CA ARG A 615 22.72 3.27 -11.61
C ARG A 615 21.76 2.80 -12.68
N ASP A 616 22.17 1.93 -13.58
CA ASP A 616 21.35 1.50 -14.71
C ASP A 616 20.08 0.77 -14.23
N ILE A 617 20.11 0.05 -13.10
CA ILE A 617 18.90 -0.53 -12.49
C ILE A 617 17.91 0.56 -12.07
N TYR A 618 18.37 1.65 -11.44
CA TYR A 618 17.49 2.67 -10.85
C TYR A 618 17.21 3.88 -11.76
N ASP A 619 18.06 4.13 -12.76
CA ASP A 619 17.88 5.15 -13.80
C ASP A 619 17.18 4.59 -15.06
N SER A 620 17.08 3.26 -15.23
CA SER A 620 16.41 2.61 -16.38
C SER A 620 14.95 3.03 -16.57
N TRP A 621 14.29 3.64 -15.57
CA TRP A 621 12.96 4.24 -15.74
C TRP A 621 12.94 5.41 -16.74
N LYS A 622 14.08 6.03 -17.04
CA LYS A 622 14.20 7.01 -18.14
C LYS A 622 14.07 6.34 -19.51
N SER A 623 14.11 5.01 -19.56
CA SER A 623 13.90 4.17 -20.74
C SER A 623 12.73 3.21 -20.49
N PHE A 624 11.55 3.74 -20.17
CA PHE A 624 10.37 2.91 -19.87
C PHE A 624 9.76 2.30 -21.14
N TYR A 625 9.53 0.99 -21.07
CA TYR A 625 8.86 0.13 -22.03
C TYR A 625 7.35 0.42 -22.04
N LEU A 626 6.79 0.65 -23.23
CA LEU A 626 5.35 0.83 -23.42
C LEU A 626 4.79 -0.40 -24.13
N THR A 627 3.99 -1.16 -23.41
CA THR A 627 3.05 -2.11 -23.99
C THR A 627 1.79 -2.02 -23.12
N ASP A 628 0.63 -2.07 -23.78
CA ASP A 628 -0.66 -2.26 -23.14
C ASP A 628 -1.39 -3.36 -23.91
N GLY A 629 -2.51 -3.84 -23.36
CA GLY A 629 -3.32 -4.85 -24.05
C GLY A 629 -3.79 -4.41 -25.44
N SER A 630 -3.81 -3.12 -25.75
CA SER A 630 -4.18 -2.60 -27.08
C SER A 630 -3.05 -2.72 -28.11
N TRP A 631 -1.80 -2.55 -27.68
CA TRP A 631 -0.59 -2.82 -28.45
C TRP A 631 -0.38 -4.31 -28.69
N GLU A 632 -0.58 -5.14 -27.66
CA GLU A 632 -0.54 -6.61 -27.75
C GLU A 632 -1.58 -7.15 -28.75
N ARG A 633 -2.80 -6.59 -28.73
CA ARG A 633 -3.90 -6.89 -29.67
C ARG A 633 -3.70 -6.30 -31.08
N GLY A 634 -2.63 -5.53 -31.29
CA GLY A 634 -2.20 -5.03 -32.59
C GLY A 634 -3.07 -3.89 -33.16
N TYR A 635 -3.82 -3.16 -32.32
CA TYR A 635 -4.67 -2.06 -32.81
C TYR A 635 -3.85 -0.94 -33.46
N PHE A 636 -2.76 -0.52 -32.83
CA PHE A 636 -1.86 0.52 -33.36
C PHE A 636 -0.93 0.04 -34.50
N ARG A 637 -0.99 -1.25 -34.87
CA ARG A 637 -0.30 -1.81 -36.04
C ARG A 637 -1.08 -1.59 -37.34
N LYS A 638 -2.36 -1.21 -37.24
CA LYS A 638 -3.29 -1.10 -38.38
C LYS A 638 -3.93 0.28 -38.53
N SER A 639 -3.62 1.22 -37.64
CA SER A 639 -4.15 2.59 -37.67
C SER A 639 -3.16 3.56 -37.06
N GLY A 640 -3.06 4.79 -37.59
CA GLY A 640 -2.36 5.89 -36.93
C GLY A 640 -2.90 6.11 -35.52
N GLY A 641 -2.03 6.19 -34.52
CA GLY A 641 -2.45 6.42 -33.15
C GLY A 641 -1.29 6.47 -32.15
N LEU A 642 -1.54 7.06 -30.99
CA LEU A 642 -0.58 7.30 -29.92
C LEU A 642 -1.24 7.14 -28.55
N PHE A 643 -0.40 7.00 -27.54
CA PHE A 643 -0.83 6.79 -26.15
C PHE A 643 -0.33 7.93 -25.27
N VAL A 644 -1.22 8.51 -24.48
CA VAL A 644 -0.87 9.60 -23.55
C VAL A 644 -1.49 9.35 -22.20
N ARG A 645 -0.80 9.72 -21.12
CA ARG A 645 -1.34 9.62 -19.76
C ARG A 645 -2.69 10.35 -19.65
N ASN A 646 -3.66 9.73 -18.99
CA ASN A 646 -5.03 10.17 -18.83
C ASN A 646 -5.15 11.29 -17.79
N THR A 647 -4.72 12.49 -18.19
CA THR A 647 -4.86 13.71 -17.39
C THR A 647 -5.97 14.60 -17.95
N MET A 648 -6.49 15.51 -17.13
CA MET A 648 -7.48 16.48 -17.58
C MET A 648 -6.94 17.37 -18.73
N ALA A 649 -5.66 17.76 -18.68
CA ALA A 649 -5.02 18.55 -19.73
C ALA A 649 -4.93 17.78 -21.07
N THR A 650 -4.54 16.51 -21.04
CA THR A 650 -4.45 15.66 -22.24
C THR A 650 -5.81 15.29 -22.81
N ARG A 651 -6.87 15.13 -21.99
CA ARG A 651 -8.24 14.90 -22.51
C ARG A 651 -8.74 16.05 -23.37
N VAL A 652 -8.39 17.28 -22.99
CA VAL A 652 -8.72 18.49 -23.76
C VAL A 652 -7.85 18.57 -25.01
N LEU A 653 -6.56 18.28 -24.90
CA LEU A 653 -5.60 18.41 -26.00
C LEU A 653 -5.83 17.37 -27.12
N TYR A 654 -6.24 16.15 -26.76
CA TYR A 654 -6.38 15.02 -27.67
C TYR A 654 -7.85 14.61 -27.90
N ALA A 655 -8.79 15.56 -27.85
CA ALA A 655 -10.19 15.28 -28.12
C ALA A 655 -10.43 14.79 -29.57
N VAL A 656 -11.53 14.06 -29.80
CA VAL A 656 -11.96 13.68 -31.15
C VAL A 656 -12.11 14.94 -32.01
N ASP A 657 -11.71 14.85 -33.28
CA ASP A 657 -11.61 15.93 -34.27
C ASP A 657 -10.49 16.96 -34.05
N ALA A 658 -9.73 16.88 -32.95
CA ALA A 658 -8.54 17.72 -32.80
C ALA A 658 -7.45 17.34 -33.83
N ILE A 659 -6.65 18.33 -34.21
CA ILE A 659 -5.57 18.17 -35.19
C ILE A 659 -4.24 17.96 -34.45
N LEU A 660 -3.71 16.76 -34.58
CA LEU A 660 -2.37 16.40 -34.15
C LEU A 660 -1.36 16.88 -35.18
N ARG A 661 -0.38 17.69 -34.75
CA ARG A 661 0.79 18.07 -35.55
C ARG A 661 1.96 17.18 -35.18
N LEU A 662 2.57 16.57 -36.18
CA LEU A 662 3.67 15.63 -36.04
C LEU A 662 5.03 16.31 -36.26
N PRO A 663 6.14 15.72 -35.78
CA PRO A 663 7.48 16.30 -35.90
C PRO A 663 7.97 16.49 -37.35
N ASP A 664 7.46 15.68 -38.28
CA ASP A 664 7.71 15.81 -39.72
C ASP A 664 6.90 16.96 -40.36
N GLY A 665 6.16 17.74 -39.56
CA GLY A 665 5.28 18.81 -39.99
C GLY A 665 3.93 18.33 -40.51
N SER A 666 3.69 17.02 -40.60
CA SER A 666 2.43 16.49 -41.08
C SER A 666 1.32 16.65 -40.03
N GLN A 667 0.07 16.73 -40.51
CA GLN A 667 -1.10 16.89 -39.66
C GLN A 667 -2.02 15.68 -39.80
N ARG A 668 -2.63 15.30 -38.68
CA ARG A 668 -3.50 14.14 -38.55
C ARG A 668 -4.70 14.49 -37.70
N ARG A 669 -5.90 14.10 -38.11
CA ARG A 669 -7.11 14.29 -37.33
C ARG A 669 -7.28 13.13 -36.36
N ILE A 670 -7.57 13.43 -35.10
CA ILE A 670 -7.93 12.42 -34.11
C ILE A 670 -9.34 11.90 -34.43
N THR A 671 -9.44 10.62 -34.77
CA THR A 671 -10.70 9.96 -35.18
C THR A 671 -11.39 9.25 -34.02
N ARG A 672 -10.63 8.83 -33.01
CA ARG A 672 -11.18 8.15 -31.84
C ARG A 672 -10.26 8.32 -30.64
N VAL A 673 -10.84 8.38 -29.45
CA VAL A 673 -10.10 8.33 -28.19
C VAL A 673 -10.77 7.30 -27.30
N SER A 674 -10.01 6.39 -26.69
CA SER A 674 -10.51 5.47 -25.66
C SER A 674 -9.68 5.57 -24.40
N GLU A 675 -10.33 5.57 -23.24
CA GLU A 675 -9.63 5.56 -21.95
C GLU A 675 -9.28 4.12 -21.57
N ASP A 676 -8.04 3.87 -21.17
CA ASP A 676 -7.58 2.58 -20.66
C ASP A 676 -6.67 2.81 -19.44
N GLY A 677 -7.26 2.68 -18.25
CA GLY A 677 -6.61 2.98 -16.98
C GLY A 677 -6.03 4.39 -16.91
N ASP A 678 -4.74 4.47 -16.58
CA ASP A 678 -3.98 5.73 -16.42
C ASP A 678 -3.67 6.43 -17.75
N TYR A 679 -4.25 5.99 -18.86
CA TYR A 679 -3.90 6.46 -20.19
C TYR A 679 -5.08 6.59 -21.17
N LEU A 680 -4.83 7.34 -22.25
CA LEU A 680 -5.70 7.58 -23.39
C LEU A 680 -5.07 6.95 -24.63
N ASN A 681 -5.82 6.07 -25.26
CA ASN A 681 -5.57 5.53 -26.58
C ASN A 681 -6.15 6.50 -27.62
N VAL A 682 -5.29 7.25 -28.30
CA VAL A 682 -5.66 8.30 -29.27
C VAL A 682 -5.41 7.77 -30.68
N PHE A 683 -6.46 7.60 -31.47
CA PHE A 683 -6.39 7.13 -32.85
C PHE A 683 -6.53 8.32 -33.80
N THR A 684 -5.76 8.32 -34.87
CA THR A 684 -5.80 9.34 -35.91
C THR A 684 -6.23 8.76 -37.25
N ASP A 685 -6.56 9.63 -38.20
CA ASP A 685 -6.65 9.26 -39.60
C ASP A 685 -5.26 8.93 -40.19
N GLY A 686 -5.25 8.28 -41.35
CA GLY A 686 -4.03 7.93 -42.08
C GLY A 686 -3.33 6.65 -41.62
N GLU A 687 -2.23 6.37 -42.30
CA GLU A 687 -1.37 5.20 -42.04
C GLU A 687 -0.76 5.23 -40.63
N PRO A 688 -0.38 4.07 -40.07
CA PRO A 688 0.39 3.98 -38.83
C PRO A 688 1.58 4.94 -38.86
N PHE A 689 1.87 5.56 -37.72
CA PHE A 689 3.00 6.46 -37.60
C PHE A 689 4.31 5.72 -37.89
N VAL A 690 5.09 6.23 -38.84
CA VAL A 690 6.45 5.77 -39.14
C VAL A 690 7.40 6.91 -38.78
N PHE A 691 7.88 6.95 -37.53
CA PHE A 691 8.87 7.94 -37.12
C PHE A 691 10.26 7.29 -36.98
N ASP A 692 11.23 7.82 -37.72
CA ASP A 692 12.65 7.78 -37.36
C ASP A 692 12.82 8.67 -36.10
N ILE A 693 13.49 8.23 -35.02
CA ILE A 693 14.25 9.04 -34.01
C ILE A 693 14.51 8.18 -32.74
N PHE A 694 15.78 8.01 -32.36
CA PHE A 694 16.19 7.73 -30.96
C PHE A 694 15.93 9.00 -30.11
N PRO A 695 15.55 8.93 -28.83
CA PRO A 695 14.85 10.00 -28.08
C PRO A 695 15.54 11.38 -27.95
N HIS A 696 16.72 11.60 -28.51
CA HIS A 696 17.60 12.73 -28.18
C HIS A 696 17.48 13.95 -29.12
N GLN A 697 16.59 13.97 -30.12
CA GLN A 697 16.52 15.08 -31.10
C GLN A 697 15.12 15.71 -31.29
N LEU A 698 14.27 15.68 -30.27
CA LEU A 698 13.03 16.48 -30.24
C LEU A 698 13.19 17.64 -29.26
N ASP A 699 13.27 18.85 -29.78
CA ASP A 699 13.31 20.10 -29.00
C ASP A 699 11.89 20.52 -28.59
N LEU A 700 11.23 19.66 -27.82
CA LEU A 700 9.91 19.89 -27.24
C LEU A 700 9.96 19.64 -25.74
N VAL A 701 9.55 20.65 -24.98
CA VAL A 701 9.63 20.83 -23.52
C VAL A 701 8.82 19.79 -22.69
N ASN A 702 8.44 18.64 -23.24
CA ASN A 702 7.80 17.56 -22.47
C ASN A 702 7.96 16.21 -23.19
N TRP A 703 8.68 15.28 -22.55
CA TRP A 703 9.03 13.96 -23.06
C TRP A 703 7.84 12.98 -23.08
N ARG A 704 7.47 12.42 -24.25
CA ARG A 704 6.72 11.14 -24.41
C ARG A 704 7.05 10.44 -25.76
N ALA A 705 7.06 9.10 -25.76
CA ALA A 705 7.76 8.14 -26.64
C ALA A 705 7.17 7.81 -28.04
N PHE A 706 7.94 7.08 -28.87
CA PHE A 706 7.60 6.54 -30.22
C PHE A 706 8.18 5.12 -30.48
N TYR A 707 7.65 4.38 -31.49
CA TYR A 707 8.06 3.00 -31.86
C TYR A 707 8.52 2.86 -33.34
N LEU A 708 9.31 1.81 -33.63
CA LEU A 708 9.71 1.37 -34.98
C LEU A 708 9.34 -0.11 -35.21
N THR A 709 8.70 -0.44 -36.35
CA THR A 709 8.52 -1.81 -36.87
C THR A 709 8.97 -1.86 -38.34
N ASN A 710 9.32 -3.03 -38.88
CA ASN A 710 9.63 -3.21 -40.30
C ASN A 710 9.05 -4.54 -40.86
N GLU A 711 9.03 -4.70 -42.18
CA GLU A 711 8.51 -5.90 -42.85
C GLU A 711 9.19 -7.22 -42.40
N GLY A 712 10.44 -7.17 -41.92
CA GLY A 712 11.15 -8.35 -41.42
C GLY A 712 10.64 -8.82 -40.06
N TRP A 713 10.25 -7.86 -39.23
CA TRP A 713 9.50 -8.08 -37.99
C TRP A 713 8.11 -8.65 -38.27
N ASP A 714 7.40 -8.10 -39.26
CA ASP A 714 6.06 -8.55 -39.65
C ASP A 714 6.03 -9.96 -40.24
N ARG A 715 7.11 -10.38 -40.90
CA ARG A 715 7.26 -11.74 -41.46
C ARG A 715 7.82 -12.76 -40.48
N GLY A 716 8.09 -12.36 -39.23
CA GLY A 716 8.53 -13.26 -38.17
C GLY A 716 10.00 -13.72 -38.27
N TYR A 717 10.83 -13.12 -39.12
CA TYR A 717 12.24 -13.52 -39.25
C TYR A 717 13.02 -13.37 -37.94
N TYR A 718 12.72 -12.32 -37.17
CA TYR A 718 13.31 -12.06 -35.85
C TYR A 718 12.71 -12.89 -34.71
N ARG A 719 11.65 -13.67 -34.99
CA ARG A 719 11.09 -14.64 -34.04
C ARG A 719 11.76 -16.01 -34.15
N GLN A 720 12.57 -16.23 -35.18
CA GLN A 720 13.23 -17.51 -35.47
C GLN A 720 14.77 -17.41 -35.44
N SER A 721 15.31 -16.20 -35.28
CA SER A 721 16.75 -15.93 -35.21
C SER A 721 17.01 -14.71 -34.34
N GLY A 722 18.11 -14.71 -33.58
CA GLY A 722 18.47 -13.56 -32.73
C GLY A 722 18.90 -12.39 -33.60
N GLY A 723 18.00 -11.48 -33.98
CA GLY A 723 18.32 -10.35 -34.85
C GLY A 723 17.47 -9.11 -34.62
N PHE A 724 17.99 -7.97 -35.06
CA PHE A 724 17.36 -6.65 -34.99
C PHE A 724 17.62 -5.90 -36.30
N PHE A 725 17.06 -4.72 -36.48
CA PHE A 725 17.36 -3.88 -37.64
C PHE A 725 17.71 -2.45 -37.23
N VAL A 726 18.59 -1.83 -38.00
CA VAL A 726 18.98 -0.42 -37.86
C VAL A 726 18.88 0.26 -39.22
N LYS A 727 18.97 1.59 -39.28
CA LYS A 727 19.00 2.30 -40.57
C LYS A 727 20.27 1.93 -41.35
N ASN A 728 20.15 1.75 -42.66
CA ASN A 728 21.25 1.41 -43.54
C ASN A 728 22.16 2.62 -43.85
N THR A 729 22.89 3.11 -42.85
CA THR A 729 23.92 4.14 -42.99
C THR A 729 25.31 3.50 -43.12
N GLU A 730 26.28 4.25 -43.64
CA GLU A 730 27.67 3.79 -43.75
C GLU A 730 28.26 3.46 -42.37
N ALA A 731 28.06 4.34 -41.38
CA ALA A 731 28.46 4.10 -39.99
C ALA A 731 27.82 2.84 -39.37
N ASN A 732 26.56 2.54 -39.68
CA ASN A 732 25.90 1.32 -39.17
C ASN A 732 26.41 0.06 -39.89
N ARG A 733 26.73 0.14 -41.20
CA ARG A 733 27.33 -0.99 -41.92
C ARG A 733 28.71 -1.34 -41.39
N GLU A 734 29.49 -0.34 -40.98
CA GLU A 734 30.79 -0.55 -40.32
C GLU A 734 30.62 -1.09 -38.90
N ARG A 735 29.73 -0.48 -38.09
CA ARG A 735 29.52 -0.84 -36.69
C ARG A 735 28.90 -2.23 -36.49
N PHE A 736 28.02 -2.64 -37.41
CA PHE A 736 27.28 -3.90 -37.31
C PHE A 736 27.73 -4.94 -38.34
N ALA A 737 28.99 -4.89 -38.79
CA ALA A 737 29.51 -5.87 -39.74
C ALA A 737 29.50 -7.31 -39.16
N ALA A 738 29.33 -8.32 -40.03
CA ALA A 738 29.45 -9.71 -39.62
C ALA A 738 30.83 -9.97 -38.98
N GLY A 739 30.84 -10.66 -37.83
CA GLY A 739 32.00 -10.87 -36.98
C GLY A 739 32.13 -9.90 -35.81
N ALA A 740 31.47 -8.74 -35.84
CA ALA A 740 31.42 -7.81 -34.72
C ALA A 740 30.52 -8.33 -33.58
N TYR A 741 30.57 -7.70 -32.41
CA TYR A 741 29.76 -8.07 -31.25
C TYR A 741 28.81 -6.96 -30.85
N VAL A 742 27.63 -7.34 -30.38
CA VAL A 742 26.63 -6.44 -29.79
C VAL A 742 26.38 -6.84 -28.34
N LEU A 743 26.17 -5.85 -27.49
CA LEU A 743 25.69 -6.02 -26.12
C LEU A 743 24.18 -5.75 -26.12
N LEU A 744 23.40 -6.70 -25.62
CA LEU A 744 21.94 -6.64 -25.57
C LEU A 744 21.46 -6.06 -24.23
N PRO A 745 20.19 -5.60 -24.14
CA PRO A 745 19.62 -5.03 -22.91
C PRO A 745 19.57 -5.98 -21.72
N ASP A 746 19.56 -7.30 -21.96
CA ASP A 746 19.68 -8.36 -20.95
C ASP A 746 21.14 -8.58 -20.49
N GLY A 747 22.09 -7.77 -20.98
CA GLY A 747 23.51 -7.87 -20.70
C GLY A 747 24.24 -8.94 -21.54
N ALA A 748 23.54 -9.67 -22.43
CA ALA A 748 24.17 -10.70 -23.23
C ALA A 748 25.02 -10.11 -24.37
N ARG A 749 26.25 -10.62 -24.52
CA ARG A 749 27.14 -10.26 -25.63
C ARG A 749 27.03 -11.29 -26.75
N ARG A 750 26.57 -10.88 -27.93
CA ARG A 750 26.35 -11.77 -29.08
C ARG A 750 27.13 -11.34 -30.32
N GLN A 751 27.61 -12.32 -31.07
CA GLN A 751 28.34 -12.09 -32.31
C GLN A 751 27.36 -11.91 -33.46
N ILE A 752 27.55 -10.88 -34.28
CA ILE A 752 26.81 -10.67 -35.51
C ILE A 752 27.25 -11.73 -36.52
N VAL A 753 26.36 -12.62 -36.90
CA VAL A 753 26.63 -13.70 -37.87
C VAL A 753 26.32 -13.26 -39.30
N GLN A 754 25.37 -12.36 -39.47
CA GLN A 754 24.96 -11.92 -40.80
C GLN A 754 24.38 -10.51 -40.74
N THR A 755 24.60 -9.73 -41.79
CA THR A 755 23.80 -8.54 -42.06
C THR A 755 23.18 -8.59 -43.45
N MET A 756 22.00 -7.98 -43.59
CA MET A 756 21.29 -7.89 -44.86
C MET A 756 20.73 -6.49 -45.02
N ILE A 757 21.12 -5.81 -46.10
CA ILE A 757 20.52 -4.55 -46.49
C ILE A 757 19.16 -4.84 -47.12
N TYR A 758 18.11 -4.24 -46.58
CA TYR A 758 16.77 -4.30 -47.16
C TYR A 758 16.10 -2.93 -47.10
N LYS A 759 15.86 -2.33 -48.28
CA LYS A 759 15.39 -0.95 -48.43
C LYS A 759 16.28 0.01 -47.61
N GLN A 760 15.68 0.75 -46.69
CA GLN A 760 16.37 1.73 -45.84
C GLN A 760 16.99 1.14 -44.56
N TYR A 761 16.91 -0.19 -44.36
CA TYR A 761 17.37 -0.85 -43.14
C TYR A 761 18.51 -1.83 -43.40
N LEU A 762 19.41 -1.92 -42.42
CA LEU A 762 20.39 -2.98 -42.25
C LEU A 762 19.84 -3.93 -41.20
N ASN A 763 19.41 -5.10 -41.64
CA ASN A 763 18.99 -6.20 -40.78
C ASN A 763 20.26 -6.88 -40.25
N VAL A 764 20.33 -7.07 -38.94
CA VAL A 764 21.50 -7.57 -38.21
C VAL A 764 21.08 -8.84 -37.48
N PHE A 765 21.73 -9.95 -37.79
CA PHE A 765 21.48 -11.25 -37.19
C PHE A 765 22.70 -11.65 -36.37
N THR A 766 22.45 -12.18 -35.19
CA THR A 766 23.44 -12.62 -34.22
C THR A 766 23.34 -14.11 -33.96
N ASN A 767 24.40 -14.69 -33.40
CA ASN A 767 24.39 -16.07 -32.96
C ASN A 767 23.47 -16.27 -31.74
N GLY A 768 23.02 -17.51 -31.55
CA GLY A 768 22.10 -17.89 -30.47
C GLY A 768 20.62 -17.78 -30.87
N ASP A 769 19.76 -18.12 -29.92
CA ASP A 769 18.31 -18.19 -30.13
C ASP A 769 17.72 -16.82 -30.50
N ALA A 770 16.51 -16.83 -31.06
CA ALA A 770 15.71 -15.62 -31.23
C ALA A 770 15.80 -14.76 -29.96
N TYR A 771 15.96 -13.44 -30.12
CA TYR A 771 15.80 -12.59 -28.97
C TYR A 771 14.42 -12.90 -28.42
N ALA A 772 14.36 -13.25 -27.14
CA ALA A 772 13.13 -13.12 -26.40
C ALA A 772 12.83 -11.61 -26.38
N PHE A 773 12.28 -11.12 -27.49
CA PHE A 773 11.33 -10.03 -27.39
C PHE A 773 10.12 -10.69 -26.78
N ASP A 774 10.21 -10.92 -25.48
CA ASP A 774 9.04 -11.20 -24.70
C ASP A 774 8.08 -10.05 -25.02
N ILE A 775 6.96 -10.47 -25.59
CA ILE A 775 5.78 -9.62 -25.69
C ILE A 775 5.26 -9.57 -24.25
N TYR A 776 5.88 -8.70 -23.44
CA TYR A 776 5.44 -8.21 -22.15
C TYR A 776 4.63 -6.94 -22.33
#